data_AF-A0A9E3IU46-F1
#
_entry.id   AF-A0A9E3IU46-F1
#
_cell.length_a   1.000
_cell.length_b   1.000
_cell.length_c   1.000
_cell.angle_alpha   90.00
_cell.angle_beta   90.00
_cell.angle_gamma   90.00
#
_symmetry.space_group_name_H-M   'P 1'
#
loop_
_entity.id
_entity.type
_entity.pdbx_description
1 polymer ?
#
loop_
_entity_poly.entity_id
_entity_poly.type
_entity_poly.pdbx_seq_one_letter_code
_entity_poly.pdbx_strand_id
1 'polypeptide(L)'
;MRARLFAGSALALALAGAPMAAQAQTAIAPDVGVRGLGTTATLAGNVTTIDGGTLAGANLFHSFAGFSLGTGDVARWTRSAGDGASVRNVVNRVTGGTPSQIDGTLDSTALPNAAFFFINPAGIVFGAGAKVNVPAAAYFSTASQLKFADGAAFSMATPAGSTLSVAAPQAFGFVGGEGDIALNGATLSFGADASSAAFSAANIQVAGGMMLARGLDMVAVGSAGGTVALDDPLAGPLHGLLDLRGAQLVTQPIAVLGSMRLGGGTVSVDSTLLVSDAPRAVRGGDLILSGAQVSLTNGAQLSTFTRGPARGGDVRITADSFTSSGKSFAVASTASASRGGDVLLQGRVIDAGDLTLATTGADAGSSGNITIAATSSFVGDGTVLLASNVGSGGSGAITLTGPDLDLGAVIAFGSTQTGTPGDIVIHGGRVAISAGAYGSAPGVAASSGALRITGDQSLDIDGAILSAVTYDEGAAGTIALKAPRLTIRGNADIDVEVFGQGTAGSITLDGDTIRIDNAQFHADTNAASGRQIGQIRMNATGDIDLNLSFVSSDTFFGAPGGAVSIVGRNITLTESQVSSEAFRDGDAGSVSITATGTLAIHNTPVASTTGGAGNAGKVSLSAASILLENQLTAVSSDTLDAGRGGDVTIRAGSLDVENGASVVARAAAGTGDGGAVDIQVTGALRVAGDSYISADAVFGLGRAGAVKVNAGDLTVDGGGNTFTHVSSDTYGPGNAGGVTVTANTINVINGGAISSNALSGSEGNAGTVAINAGTLTVRNGGGVSSDTESDGHAGNVQVVADTIVVDGGLDASLTTAISSTSIFAGDAGTVNIDAKTLKVMGYGFISSDTLDVGKGGDVKVHAGAITLDSGDIRSSTLTQGDAGDVTVNATTVTLDHAATIGSDAFSGSTGHAGIVNLTAGSLTIGKDSRVSTATGGRGDAGTVTVAAQTLTLNGGFILSSSVPGGRGGSGNLVLTAGAVNVLGGGQISTASNNPHTAGQVQLSADTVLVSGVGSSIGSENQAGNTKLFNRAGEAGDAGSVQIGAHGLTVAEGGSISTNSYAGAAGDIRIDIPRPGLLVLQGATAPGVIQTSSGPGKGGRIVISDPLAIISNGGSLLALGQQHGANVVIQSRYFINSTDRTNTVAVDGDIHLETGLYDVSSGTVSRDLSVLDASKVLRGQCPTTRSTGVVSQLVSRPVGPYVREPALGVAPAVAAQPRACR
;
A
#
# COMPACT_ATOMS: atom_id res chain seq x y z
N MET A 1 -9.65 6.15 -53.57
CA MET A 1 -9.97 6.07 -55.02
C MET A 1 -8.70 6.23 -55.86
N ARG A 2 -8.38 5.24 -56.69
CA ARG A 2 -7.65 5.42 -57.96
C ARG A 2 -8.67 5.33 -59.10
N ALA A 3 -8.44 6.15 -60.14
CA ALA A 3 -8.85 5.98 -61.53
C ALA A 3 -10.35 6.10 -61.93
N ARG A 4 -10.71 7.33 -62.26
CA ARG A 4 -11.39 7.80 -63.48
C ARG A 4 -11.60 6.81 -64.66
N LEU A 5 -12.83 6.85 -65.23
CA LEU A 5 -13.25 7.28 -66.58
C LEU A 5 -13.98 6.29 -67.54
N PHE A 6 -14.91 6.91 -68.29
CA PHE A 6 -15.59 6.55 -69.56
C PHE A 6 -16.75 5.53 -69.50
N ALA A 7 -17.84 5.65 -70.27
CA ALA A 7 -18.34 6.63 -71.24
C ALA A 7 -19.86 6.41 -71.38
N GLY A 8 -20.60 7.43 -71.81
CA GLY A 8 -22.06 7.48 -71.79
C GLY A 8 -22.82 6.77 -72.91
N SER A 9 -24.12 7.01 -72.96
CA SER A 9 -24.97 6.97 -74.17
C SER A 9 -26.37 7.56 -73.88
N ALA A 10 -26.65 8.63 -74.61
CA ALA A 10 -27.90 9.21 -75.08
C ALA A 10 -29.25 8.80 -74.45
N LEU A 11 -29.90 9.86 -73.93
CA LEU A 11 -31.29 10.01 -73.55
C LEU A 11 -32.21 10.01 -74.80
N ALA A 12 -33.19 9.12 -74.84
CA ALA A 12 -34.34 9.24 -75.74
C ALA A 12 -35.41 10.10 -75.07
N LEU A 13 -35.79 11.17 -75.78
CA LEU A 13 -36.81 12.16 -75.43
C LEU A 13 -38.18 11.48 -75.26
N ALA A 14 -38.74 11.53 -74.05
CA ALA A 14 -40.17 11.34 -73.81
C ALA A 14 -40.68 12.56 -73.06
N LEU A 15 -41.31 13.49 -73.80
CA LEU A 15 -42.16 14.53 -73.24
C LEU A 15 -43.35 13.84 -72.56
N ALA A 16 -43.33 13.74 -71.24
CA ALA A 16 -44.52 13.63 -70.41
C ALA A 16 -44.67 14.97 -69.69
N GLY A 17 -45.69 15.74 -70.08
CA GLY A 17 -45.96 17.07 -69.56
C GLY A 17 -46.15 17.03 -68.04
N ALA A 18 -45.34 17.83 -67.34
CA ALA A 18 -45.70 18.27 -66.01
C ALA A 18 -47.05 19.01 -66.12
N PRO A 19 -48.07 18.70 -65.30
CA PRO A 19 -49.26 19.54 -65.24
C PRO A 19 -48.82 20.94 -64.80
N MET A 20 -49.05 21.95 -65.64
CA MET A 20 -48.99 23.34 -65.22
C MET A 20 -49.97 23.49 -64.05
N ALA A 21 -49.47 23.95 -62.89
CA ALA A 21 -50.32 24.33 -61.78
C ALA A 21 -51.33 25.39 -62.28
N ALA A 22 -52.62 25.07 -62.22
CA ALA A 22 -53.67 26.05 -62.48
C ALA A 22 -53.56 27.18 -61.45
N GLN A 23 -53.46 28.43 -61.90
CA GLN A 23 -53.55 29.59 -61.01
C GLN A 23 -54.86 29.54 -60.24
N ALA A 24 -54.83 29.67 -58.91
CA ALA A 24 -56.03 29.76 -58.10
C ALA A 24 -56.87 30.96 -58.57
N GLN A 25 -58.10 30.68 -59.02
CA GLN A 25 -59.05 31.73 -59.41
C GLN A 25 -59.82 32.17 -58.16
N THR A 26 -59.88 33.49 -57.90
CA THR A 26 -60.66 34.04 -56.80
C THR A 26 -62.13 33.68 -56.94
N ALA A 27 -62.67 33.01 -55.93
CA ALA A 27 -64.05 32.53 -55.87
C ALA A 27 -64.56 32.64 -54.44
N ILE A 28 -65.26 33.73 -54.14
CA ILE A 28 -65.87 34.00 -52.83
C ILE A 28 -67.39 34.08 -53.02
N ALA A 29 -68.11 33.10 -52.49
CA ALA A 29 -69.57 32.98 -52.62
C ALA A 29 -70.23 32.91 -51.23
N PRO A 30 -70.98 33.94 -50.79
CA PRO A 30 -71.76 33.89 -49.55
C PRO A 30 -72.84 32.81 -49.56
N ASP A 31 -73.18 32.26 -48.40
CA ASP A 31 -74.35 31.40 -48.26
C ASP A 31 -75.66 32.20 -48.33
N VAL A 32 -76.67 31.64 -48.99
CA VAL A 32 -78.01 32.24 -49.15
C VAL A 32 -79.11 31.37 -48.49
N GLY A 33 -80.28 31.96 -48.25
CA GLY A 33 -81.43 31.24 -47.67
C GLY A 33 -81.19 30.80 -46.22
N VAL A 34 -81.63 29.59 -45.85
CA VAL A 34 -81.60 29.04 -44.47
C VAL A 34 -80.17 28.89 -43.91
N ARG A 35 -79.15 28.88 -44.78
CA ARG A 35 -77.73 28.80 -44.38
C ARG A 35 -77.06 30.18 -44.28
N GLY A 36 -77.68 31.21 -44.83
CA GLY A 36 -77.11 32.55 -44.95
C GLY A 36 -77.14 33.32 -43.63
N LEU A 37 -76.16 34.20 -43.45
CA LEU A 37 -76.03 35.09 -42.28
C LEU A 37 -76.06 36.58 -42.67
N GLY A 38 -76.63 36.90 -43.84
CA GLY A 38 -76.63 38.27 -44.37
C GLY A 38 -75.25 38.75 -44.85
N THR A 39 -74.34 37.82 -45.16
CA THR A 39 -73.00 38.14 -45.69
C THR A 39 -73.09 38.59 -47.14
N THR A 40 -72.45 39.71 -47.46
CA THR A 40 -72.32 40.20 -48.84
C THR A 40 -70.85 40.22 -49.25
N ALA A 41 -70.54 39.81 -50.48
CA ALA A 41 -69.21 39.90 -51.07
C ALA A 41 -69.29 40.67 -52.39
N THR A 42 -68.53 41.76 -52.53
CA THR A 42 -68.54 42.62 -53.72
C THR A 42 -67.12 42.81 -54.24
N LEU A 43 -66.87 42.39 -55.48
CA LEU A 43 -65.57 42.50 -56.14
C LEU A 43 -65.43 43.87 -56.83
N ALA A 44 -64.34 44.58 -56.54
CA ALA A 44 -63.93 45.81 -57.20
C ALA A 44 -62.42 45.76 -57.50
N GLY A 45 -62.06 45.61 -58.77
CA GLY A 45 -60.68 45.37 -59.17
C GLY A 45 -60.17 44.03 -58.61
N ASN A 46 -59.06 44.07 -57.87
CA ASN A 46 -58.50 42.92 -57.16
C ASN A 46 -58.97 42.82 -55.69
N VAL A 47 -59.91 43.65 -55.25
CA VAL A 47 -60.41 43.67 -53.87
C VAL A 47 -61.84 43.14 -53.82
N THR A 48 -62.08 42.06 -53.08
CA THR A 48 -63.42 41.61 -52.69
C THR A 48 -63.76 42.14 -51.30
N THR A 49 -64.66 43.12 -51.22
CA THR A 49 -65.17 43.64 -49.94
C THR A 49 -66.26 42.74 -49.40
N ILE A 50 -66.09 42.27 -48.17
CA ILE A 50 -67.01 41.43 -47.41
C ILE A 50 -67.66 42.31 -46.32
N ASP A 51 -68.98 42.44 -46.34
CA ASP A 51 -69.76 43.26 -45.38
C ASP A 51 -71.04 42.50 -44.95
N GLY A 52 -71.89 43.15 -44.17
CA GLY A 52 -73.10 42.57 -43.59
C GLY A 52 -72.79 41.65 -42.41
N GLY A 53 -73.26 40.41 -42.48
CA GLY A 53 -73.11 39.41 -41.41
C GLY A 53 -74.09 39.60 -40.26
N THR A 54 -74.22 38.59 -39.40
CA THR A 54 -75.13 38.60 -38.24
C THR A 54 -74.35 38.84 -36.96
N LEU A 55 -74.64 39.91 -36.24
CA LEU A 55 -74.00 40.25 -34.96
C LEU A 55 -74.79 39.66 -33.78
N ALA A 56 -74.14 38.89 -32.92
CA ALA A 56 -74.68 38.42 -31.64
C ALA A 56 -73.72 38.81 -30.51
N GLY A 57 -74.11 39.79 -29.68
CA GLY A 57 -73.22 40.36 -28.67
C GLY A 57 -72.01 41.01 -29.32
N ALA A 58 -70.82 40.47 -29.07
CA ALA A 58 -69.56 40.92 -29.68
C ALA A 58 -69.06 40.01 -30.82
N ASN A 59 -69.83 38.99 -31.21
CA ASN A 59 -69.46 38.04 -32.26
C ASN A 59 -70.18 38.37 -33.57
N LEU A 60 -69.43 38.65 -34.63
CA LEU A 60 -69.93 38.89 -35.98
C LEU A 60 -69.77 37.63 -36.83
N PHE A 61 -70.87 37.02 -37.24
CA PHE A 61 -70.86 35.77 -38.00
C PHE A 61 -71.08 35.98 -39.50
N HIS A 62 -70.21 35.36 -40.30
CA HIS A 62 -70.26 35.28 -41.75
C HIS A 62 -70.29 33.83 -42.24
N SER A 63 -70.97 33.58 -43.36
CA SER A 63 -71.12 32.24 -43.94
C SER A 63 -70.92 32.27 -45.46
N PHE A 64 -70.14 31.32 -45.97
CA PHE A 64 -69.80 31.19 -47.38
C PHE A 64 -70.09 29.77 -47.88
N ALA A 65 -70.69 29.67 -49.06
CA ALA A 65 -70.79 28.41 -49.79
C ALA A 65 -69.42 28.00 -50.36
N GLY A 66 -68.57 28.94 -50.76
CA GLY A 66 -67.21 28.67 -51.24
C GLY A 66 -66.29 29.86 -51.03
N PHE A 67 -65.02 29.60 -50.75
CA PHE A 67 -64.03 30.64 -50.48
C PHE A 67 -62.64 30.22 -50.96
N SER A 68 -62.18 30.82 -52.05
CA SER A 68 -60.81 30.75 -52.55
C SER A 68 -60.37 32.14 -53.02
N LEU A 69 -59.09 32.46 -52.87
CA LEU A 69 -58.50 33.76 -53.17
C LEU A 69 -57.22 33.56 -53.99
N GLY A 70 -57.16 34.17 -55.17
CA GLY A 70 -56.03 34.10 -56.09
C GLY A 70 -54.87 35.04 -55.73
N THR A 71 -53.74 34.85 -56.40
CA THR A 71 -52.52 35.62 -56.15
C THR A 71 -52.70 37.11 -56.40
N GLY A 72 -52.39 37.95 -55.41
CA GLY A 72 -52.48 39.42 -55.53
C GLY A 72 -53.88 40.00 -55.28
N ASP A 73 -54.90 39.15 -55.13
CA ASP A 73 -56.24 39.58 -54.76
C ASP A 73 -56.35 39.79 -53.23
N VAL A 74 -57.31 40.61 -52.80
CA VAL A 74 -57.54 40.97 -51.39
C VAL A 74 -58.99 40.67 -51.03
N ALA A 75 -59.23 39.87 -49.99
CA ALA A 75 -60.53 39.76 -49.34
C ALA A 75 -60.56 40.71 -48.13
N ARG A 76 -61.39 41.74 -48.15
CA ARG A 76 -61.44 42.78 -47.12
C ARG A 76 -62.76 42.77 -46.34
N TRP A 77 -62.71 42.57 -45.03
CA TRP A 77 -63.89 42.67 -44.15
C TRP A 77 -64.11 44.12 -43.72
N THR A 78 -65.32 44.64 -43.96
CA THR A 78 -65.78 45.96 -43.53
C THR A 78 -67.07 45.84 -42.74
N ARG A 79 -67.49 46.95 -42.11
CA ARG A 79 -68.78 47.03 -41.44
C ARG A 79 -69.44 48.38 -41.66
N SER A 80 -70.25 48.46 -42.71
CA SER A 80 -70.96 49.68 -43.10
C SER A 80 -72.04 50.13 -42.10
N ALA A 81 -72.43 49.25 -41.17
CA ALA A 81 -73.40 49.53 -40.10
C ALA A 81 -72.87 50.48 -39.00
N GLY A 82 -71.58 50.81 -38.99
CA GLY A 82 -70.98 51.82 -38.09
C GLY A 82 -70.63 51.32 -36.68
N ASP A 83 -70.88 50.06 -36.37
CA ASP A 83 -70.67 49.40 -35.08
C ASP A 83 -69.41 48.50 -35.03
N GLY A 84 -68.51 48.61 -36.02
CA GLY A 84 -67.30 47.78 -36.14
C GLY A 84 -66.36 47.79 -34.93
N ALA A 85 -66.33 48.86 -34.14
CA ALA A 85 -65.51 48.94 -32.92
C ALA A 85 -66.01 48.03 -31.77
N SER A 86 -67.29 47.66 -31.78
CA SER A 86 -67.92 46.79 -30.78
C SER A 86 -67.68 45.29 -31.04
N VAL A 87 -67.27 44.94 -32.27
CA VAL A 87 -66.95 43.56 -32.65
C VAL A 87 -65.67 43.13 -31.95
N ARG A 88 -65.70 41.95 -31.33
CA ARG A 88 -64.55 41.28 -30.70
C ARG A 88 -64.14 40.01 -31.42
N ASN A 89 -65.06 39.36 -32.13
CA ASN A 89 -64.75 38.17 -32.93
C ASN A 89 -65.48 38.24 -34.27
N VAL A 90 -64.77 38.05 -35.39
CA VAL A 90 -65.33 37.84 -36.73
C VAL A 90 -65.21 36.36 -37.05
N VAL A 91 -66.34 35.67 -37.09
CA VAL A 91 -66.42 34.22 -37.28
C VAL A 91 -66.88 33.91 -38.69
N ASN A 92 -65.99 33.34 -39.50
CA ASN A 92 -66.25 32.96 -40.89
C ASN A 92 -66.35 31.44 -41.00
N ARG A 93 -67.48 30.94 -41.53
CA ARG A 93 -67.62 29.54 -41.91
C ARG A 93 -67.71 29.33 -43.41
N VAL A 94 -67.17 28.21 -43.90
CA VAL A 94 -67.33 27.72 -45.27
C VAL A 94 -68.09 26.39 -45.25
N THR A 95 -69.15 26.25 -46.07
CA THR A 95 -70.11 25.14 -45.98
C THR A 95 -70.23 24.26 -47.25
N GLY A 96 -69.60 24.64 -48.38
CA GLY A 96 -69.78 23.96 -49.67
C GLY A 96 -68.89 22.74 -49.94
N GLY A 97 -68.13 22.27 -48.95
CA GLY A 97 -67.41 20.99 -49.04
C GLY A 97 -66.14 20.99 -49.91
N THR A 98 -65.69 22.14 -50.41
CA THR A 98 -64.44 22.29 -51.16
C THR A 98 -63.36 22.97 -50.31
N PRO A 99 -62.09 22.52 -50.38
CA PRO A 99 -60.99 23.19 -49.69
C PRO A 99 -60.82 24.65 -50.15
N SER A 100 -60.41 25.52 -49.22
CA SER A 100 -60.12 26.92 -49.52
C SER A 100 -58.68 27.09 -49.99
N GLN A 101 -58.47 27.56 -51.22
CA GLN A 101 -57.14 27.95 -51.74
C GLN A 101 -56.92 29.44 -51.48
N ILE A 102 -55.93 29.81 -50.68
CA ILE A 102 -55.64 31.18 -50.27
C ILE A 102 -54.24 31.57 -50.77
N ASP A 103 -54.18 32.29 -51.88
CA ASP A 103 -52.96 32.82 -52.50
C ASP A 103 -52.88 34.36 -52.44
N GLY A 104 -53.88 35.03 -51.89
CA GLY A 104 -53.98 36.48 -51.77
C GLY A 104 -53.99 36.99 -50.32
N THR A 105 -54.40 38.25 -50.12
CA THR A 105 -54.43 38.91 -48.80
C THR A 105 -55.81 38.82 -48.13
N LEU A 106 -55.88 38.26 -46.92
CA LEU A 106 -57.03 38.39 -46.03
C LEU A 106 -56.85 39.66 -45.18
N ASP A 107 -57.80 40.60 -45.23
CA ASP A 107 -57.68 41.92 -44.58
C ASP A 107 -58.93 42.25 -43.73
N SER A 108 -58.81 42.23 -42.40
CA SER A 108 -59.90 42.64 -41.48
C SER A 108 -59.57 43.89 -40.68
N THR A 109 -58.59 44.68 -41.12
CA THR A 109 -58.11 45.86 -40.39
C THR A 109 -59.15 46.96 -40.19
N ALA A 110 -60.23 46.96 -40.96
CA ALA A 110 -61.38 47.85 -40.74
C ALA A 110 -62.20 47.49 -39.47
N LEU A 111 -61.90 46.38 -38.79
CA LEU A 111 -62.54 45.92 -37.55
C LEU A 111 -61.52 45.88 -36.39
N PRO A 112 -61.14 47.04 -35.82
CA PRO A 112 -59.87 47.24 -35.12
C PRO A 112 -59.67 46.44 -33.83
N ASN A 113 -60.72 45.85 -33.26
CA ASN A 113 -60.65 45.11 -31.99
C ASN A 113 -61.00 43.62 -32.13
N ALA A 114 -61.15 43.12 -33.36
CA ALA A 114 -61.76 41.81 -33.58
C ALA A 114 -60.74 40.72 -33.90
N ALA A 115 -60.81 39.61 -33.17
CA ALA A 115 -60.16 38.35 -33.53
C ALA A 115 -60.85 37.75 -34.76
N PHE A 116 -60.07 37.15 -35.65
CA PHE A 116 -60.53 36.62 -36.93
C PHE A 116 -60.53 35.10 -36.89
N PHE A 117 -61.70 34.48 -37.04
CA PHE A 117 -61.88 33.04 -37.11
C PHE A 117 -62.26 32.66 -38.54
N PHE A 118 -61.56 31.72 -39.14
CA PHE A 118 -61.86 31.19 -40.47
C PHE A 118 -61.86 29.67 -40.44
N ILE A 119 -63.02 29.08 -40.73
CA ILE A 119 -63.26 27.67 -40.48
C ILE A 119 -63.83 27.00 -41.74
N ASN A 120 -63.09 26.02 -42.28
CA ASN A 120 -63.51 25.24 -43.44
C ASN A 120 -63.21 23.74 -43.22
N PRO A 121 -64.22 22.90 -42.93
CA PRO A 121 -64.01 21.46 -42.73
C PRO A 121 -63.46 20.69 -43.91
N ALA A 122 -63.54 21.23 -45.12
CA ALA A 122 -62.97 20.58 -46.30
C ALA A 122 -61.45 20.76 -46.43
N GLY A 123 -60.85 21.69 -45.66
CA GLY A 123 -59.42 21.99 -45.70
C GLY A 123 -59.09 23.42 -46.11
N ILE A 124 -57.87 23.86 -45.81
CA ILE A 124 -57.36 25.20 -46.13
C ILE A 124 -55.94 25.07 -46.66
N VAL A 125 -55.65 25.67 -47.81
CA VAL A 125 -54.32 25.69 -48.43
C VAL A 125 -53.87 27.13 -48.57
N PHE A 126 -52.73 27.48 -47.98
CA PHE A 126 -52.06 28.76 -48.19
C PHE A 126 -50.89 28.57 -49.15
N GLY A 127 -50.91 29.23 -50.31
CA GLY A 127 -49.77 29.23 -51.22
C GLY A 127 -48.87 30.46 -51.06
N ALA A 128 -47.88 30.58 -51.94
CA ALA A 128 -46.76 31.52 -51.78
C ALA A 128 -47.15 33.01 -51.72
N GLY A 129 -48.28 33.39 -52.30
CA GLY A 129 -48.77 34.77 -52.30
C GLY A 129 -49.63 35.16 -51.08
N ALA A 130 -49.96 34.18 -50.23
CA ALA A 130 -50.89 34.38 -49.12
C ALA A 130 -50.38 35.40 -48.10
N LYS A 131 -51.26 36.30 -47.65
CA LYS A 131 -50.99 37.24 -46.55
C LYS A 131 -52.22 37.35 -45.63
N VAL A 132 -51.99 37.53 -44.32
CA VAL A 132 -53.08 37.66 -43.34
C VAL A 132 -52.89 38.94 -42.53
N ASN A 133 -53.65 39.97 -42.89
CA ASN A 133 -53.63 41.27 -42.23
C ASN A 133 -54.86 41.44 -41.34
N VAL A 134 -54.74 41.06 -40.07
CA VAL A 134 -55.84 41.16 -39.09
C VAL A 134 -55.39 41.96 -37.86
N PRO A 135 -56.30 42.68 -37.17
CA PRO A 135 -55.92 43.59 -36.09
C PRO A 135 -55.75 42.92 -34.71
N ALA A 136 -56.28 41.72 -34.51
CA ALA A 136 -56.12 40.93 -33.27
C ALA A 136 -55.72 39.47 -33.58
N ALA A 137 -56.16 38.48 -32.79
CA ALA A 137 -55.83 37.07 -32.99
C ALA A 137 -56.40 36.48 -34.29
N ALA A 138 -55.68 35.57 -34.94
CA ALA A 138 -56.13 34.84 -36.12
C ALA A 138 -56.27 33.33 -35.81
N TYR A 139 -57.44 32.76 -36.03
CA TYR A 139 -57.71 31.35 -35.85
C TYR A 139 -58.16 30.72 -37.18
N PHE A 140 -57.39 29.76 -37.68
CA PHE A 140 -57.71 28.95 -38.85
C PHE A 140 -58.00 27.53 -38.41
N SER A 141 -59.14 26.98 -38.83
CA SER A 141 -59.51 25.63 -38.42
C SER A 141 -60.24 24.85 -39.51
N THR A 142 -60.12 23.53 -39.48
CA THR A 142 -60.99 22.62 -40.25
C THR A 142 -62.06 21.97 -39.36
N ALA A 143 -62.23 22.43 -38.13
CA ALA A 143 -63.22 21.89 -37.21
C ALA A 143 -64.65 21.93 -37.75
N SER A 144 -65.41 20.88 -37.43
CA SER A 144 -66.84 20.77 -37.77
C SER A 144 -67.73 21.73 -36.98
N GLN A 145 -67.26 22.25 -35.85
CA GLN A 145 -68.00 23.19 -34.99
C GLN A 145 -67.08 24.11 -34.18
N LEU A 146 -67.58 25.32 -33.87
CA LEU A 146 -67.01 26.25 -32.89
C LEU A 146 -67.91 26.29 -31.64
N LYS A 147 -67.33 26.00 -30.48
CA LYS A 147 -68.02 25.97 -29.17
C LYS A 147 -67.80 27.29 -28.41
N PHE A 148 -68.82 27.72 -27.67
CA PHE A 148 -68.85 28.97 -26.90
C PHE A 148 -68.93 28.71 -25.39
N ALA A 149 -68.52 29.70 -24.59
CA ALA A 149 -68.44 29.59 -23.13
C ALA A 149 -69.78 29.34 -22.41
N ASP A 150 -70.91 29.60 -23.07
CA ASP A 150 -72.27 29.31 -22.58
C ASP A 150 -72.77 27.90 -22.95
N GLY A 151 -71.93 27.09 -23.61
CA GLY A 151 -72.26 25.75 -24.09
C GLY A 151 -72.90 25.70 -25.48
N ALA A 152 -73.16 26.85 -26.13
CA ALA A 152 -73.67 26.88 -27.49
C ALA A 152 -72.61 26.42 -28.53
N ALA A 153 -73.07 25.91 -29.67
CA ALA A 153 -72.20 25.47 -30.77
C ALA A 153 -72.65 26.05 -32.12
N PHE A 154 -71.68 26.55 -32.88
CA PHE A 154 -71.85 27.04 -34.24
C PHE A 154 -71.24 26.02 -35.22
N SER A 155 -72.09 25.37 -36.02
CA SER A 155 -71.72 24.21 -36.85
C SER A 155 -71.42 24.60 -38.30
N MET A 156 -70.40 23.95 -38.86
CA MET A 156 -69.99 24.10 -40.26
C MET A 156 -70.60 23.00 -41.13
N ALA A 157 -70.63 21.77 -40.61
CA ALA A 157 -71.17 20.59 -41.29
C ALA A 157 -72.71 20.60 -41.37
N THR A 158 -73.39 21.14 -40.35
CA THR A 158 -74.86 21.28 -40.32
C THR A 158 -75.28 22.72 -40.02
N PRO A 159 -75.16 23.64 -41.00
CA PRO A 159 -75.38 25.08 -40.79
C PRO A 159 -76.74 25.45 -40.19
N ALA A 160 -77.79 24.71 -40.53
CA ALA A 160 -79.16 24.94 -40.06
C ALA A 160 -79.37 24.61 -38.57
N GLY A 161 -78.47 23.81 -37.96
CA GLY A 161 -78.51 23.46 -36.54
C GLY A 161 -77.62 24.35 -35.65
N SER A 162 -77.08 25.45 -36.19
CA SER A 162 -76.16 26.33 -35.47
C SER A 162 -76.89 27.25 -34.49
N THR A 163 -76.33 27.43 -33.29
CA THR A 163 -76.78 28.46 -32.34
C THR A 163 -75.83 29.65 -32.39
N LEU A 164 -76.36 30.86 -32.60
CA LEU A 164 -75.56 32.10 -32.54
C LEU A 164 -75.46 32.55 -31.08
N SER A 165 -74.25 32.53 -30.53
CA SER A 165 -74.00 32.87 -29.12
C SER A 165 -73.47 34.30 -28.96
N VAL A 166 -73.83 34.93 -27.84
CA VAL A 166 -73.25 36.19 -27.37
C VAL A 166 -72.01 35.98 -26.49
N ALA A 167 -71.76 34.75 -26.03
CA ALA A 167 -70.58 34.39 -25.23
C ALA A 167 -69.32 34.33 -26.09
N ALA A 168 -68.13 34.32 -25.48
CA ALA A 168 -66.89 34.22 -26.23
C ALA A 168 -66.67 32.81 -26.81
N PRO A 169 -66.05 32.68 -28.01
CA PRO A 169 -65.55 31.39 -28.49
C PRO A 169 -64.60 30.75 -27.46
N GLN A 170 -64.70 29.44 -27.28
CA GLN A 170 -63.92 28.70 -26.29
C GLN A 170 -63.12 27.54 -26.88
N ALA A 171 -63.66 26.81 -27.87
CA ALA A 171 -62.99 25.63 -28.41
C ALA A 171 -63.45 25.25 -29.82
N PHE A 172 -62.58 24.60 -30.57
CA PHE A 172 -62.90 23.92 -31.83
C PHE A 172 -63.31 22.47 -31.56
N GLY A 173 -64.40 22.00 -32.16
CA GLY A 173 -64.85 20.61 -32.07
C GLY A 173 -64.71 19.86 -33.39
N PHE A 174 -64.04 18.72 -33.33
CA PHE A 174 -63.79 17.80 -34.44
C PHE A 174 -64.60 16.51 -34.21
N VAL A 175 -65.20 15.98 -35.27
CA VAL A 175 -66.02 14.75 -35.25
C VAL A 175 -65.39 13.62 -36.07
N GLY A 176 -64.28 13.88 -36.77
CA GLY A 176 -63.58 12.93 -37.61
C GLY A 176 -63.96 13.07 -39.09
N GLY A 177 -62.96 13.02 -39.98
CA GLY A 177 -63.12 13.17 -41.44
C GLY A 177 -62.97 14.60 -41.96
N GLU A 178 -62.59 15.55 -41.11
CA GLU A 178 -62.20 16.90 -41.52
C GLU A 178 -60.93 16.89 -42.41
N GLY A 179 -60.78 17.91 -43.26
CA GLY A 179 -59.63 18.10 -44.14
C GLY A 179 -58.40 18.70 -43.44
N ASP A 180 -57.33 18.81 -44.21
CA ASP A 180 -56.02 19.26 -43.75
C ASP A 180 -55.82 20.77 -43.92
N ILE A 181 -54.83 21.30 -43.21
CA ILE A 181 -54.27 22.63 -43.47
C ILE A 181 -52.87 22.47 -44.09
N ALA A 182 -52.63 23.07 -45.26
CA ALA A 182 -51.33 23.05 -45.92
C ALA A 182 -50.81 24.46 -46.17
N LEU A 183 -49.53 24.71 -45.88
CA LEU A 183 -48.82 25.95 -46.15
C LEU A 183 -47.65 25.64 -47.08
N ASN A 184 -47.72 26.07 -48.34
CA ASN A 184 -46.74 25.74 -49.37
C ASN A 184 -46.00 27.01 -49.83
N GLY A 185 -44.83 27.27 -49.24
CA GLY A 185 -44.01 28.45 -49.53
C GLY A 185 -44.66 29.79 -49.13
N ALA A 186 -45.72 29.75 -48.33
CA ALA A 186 -46.46 30.94 -47.89
C ALA A 186 -45.60 31.85 -46.99
N THR A 187 -45.75 33.17 -47.15
CA THR A 187 -45.17 34.16 -46.22
C THR A 187 -46.28 34.82 -45.41
N LEU A 188 -46.56 34.28 -44.23
CA LEU A 188 -47.65 34.73 -43.37
C LEU A 188 -47.11 35.68 -42.28
N SER A 189 -47.35 36.98 -42.45
CA SER A 189 -47.10 38.00 -41.43
C SER A 189 -48.41 38.52 -40.86
N PHE A 190 -48.57 38.50 -39.53
CA PHE A 190 -49.72 39.10 -38.86
C PHE A 190 -49.42 40.56 -38.47
N GLY A 191 -50.43 41.44 -38.49
CA GLY A 191 -50.25 42.90 -38.35
C GLY A 191 -49.60 43.34 -37.01
N ALA A 192 -49.14 44.60 -36.96
CA ALA A 192 -48.38 45.15 -35.83
C ALA A 192 -49.10 45.06 -34.47
N ASP A 193 -50.43 45.03 -34.46
CA ASP A 193 -51.28 44.95 -33.26
C ASP A 193 -51.86 43.52 -33.02
N ALA A 194 -51.61 42.56 -33.92
CA ALA A 194 -52.22 41.23 -33.91
C ALA A 194 -51.70 40.33 -32.78
N SER A 195 -52.61 39.85 -31.93
CA SER A 195 -52.36 38.97 -30.80
C SER A 195 -52.46 37.49 -31.20
N SER A 196 -51.38 36.86 -31.68
CA SER A 196 -51.24 35.41 -31.95
C SER A 196 -51.99 34.81 -33.16
N ALA A 197 -51.48 33.69 -33.68
CA ALA A 197 -52.07 32.90 -34.75
C ALA A 197 -52.26 31.45 -34.29
N ALA A 198 -53.36 30.82 -34.66
CA ALA A 198 -53.67 29.44 -34.29
C ALA A 198 -54.22 28.65 -35.47
N PHE A 199 -53.71 27.44 -35.65
CA PHE A 199 -54.09 26.50 -36.71
C PHE A 199 -54.53 25.19 -36.06
N SER A 200 -55.72 24.70 -36.40
CA SER A 200 -56.20 23.39 -35.92
C SER A 200 -56.87 22.59 -37.04
N ALA A 201 -56.40 21.37 -37.29
CA ALA A 201 -56.89 20.56 -38.40
C ALA A 201 -56.74 19.06 -38.16
N ALA A 202 -57.24 18.24 -39.10
CA ALA A 202 -56.96 16.81 -39.10
C ALA A 202 -55.44 16.57 -39.19
N ASN A 203 -54.79 17.08 -40.24
CA ASN A 203 -53.34 17.18 -40.35
C ASN A 203 -52.92 18.60 -40.73
N ILE A 204 -51.70 18.99 -40.38
CA ILE A 204 -51.11 20.27 -40.74
C ILE A 204 -49.77 20.01 -41.42
N GLN A 205 -49.59 20.57 -42.60
CA GLN A 205 -48.35 20.48 -43.37
C GLN A 205 -47.81 21.87 -43.67
N VAL A 206 -46.53 22.10 -43.40
CA VAL A 206 -45.83 23.34 -43.74
C VAL A 206 -44.59 22.96 -44.54
N ALA A 207 -44.57 23.32 -45.82
CA ALA A 207 -43.47 23.05 -46.73
C ALA A 207 -42.89 24.38 -47.25
N GLY A 208 -41.74 24.78 -46.70
CA GLY A 208 -41.10 26.07 -47.01
C GLY A 208 -41.88 27.29 -46.50
N GLY A 209 -41.33 28.48 -46.75
CA GLY A 209 -41.97 29.76 -46.39
C GLY A 209 -41.61 30.26 -44.99
N MET A 210 -42.16 31.44 -44.65
CA MET A 210 -41.89 32.14 -43.39
C MET A 210 -43.19 32.55 -42.71
N MET A 211 -43.31 32.30 -41.41
CA MET A 211 -44.40 32.79 -40.58
C MET A 211 -43.86 33.70 -39.48
N LEU A 212 -44.44 34.88 -39.32
CA LEU A 212 -44.12 35.82 -38.25
C LEU A 212 -45.39 36.19 -37.47
N ALA A 213 -45.46 35.77 -36.21
CA ALA A 213 -46.60 36.01 -35.32
C ALA A 213 -46.12 36.49 -33.92
N ARG A 214 -47.03 36.92 -33.05
CA ARG A 214 -46.68 37.20 -31.63
C ARG A 214 -46.69 35.94 -30.76
N GLY A 215 -47.53 34.98 -31.10
CA GLY A 215 -47.63 33.63 -30.54
C GLY A 215 -48.22 32.72 -31.62
N LEU A 216 -47.94 31.42 -31.55
CA LEU A 216 -48.32 30.47 -32.59
C LEU A 216 -48.80 29.16 -31.97
N ASP A 217 -50.02 28.76 -32.29
CA ASP A 217 -50.53 27.42 -31.97
C ASP A 217 -50.75 26.62 -33.25
N MET A 218 -50.27 25.38 -33.32
CA MET A 218 -50.57 24.45 -34.41
C MET A 218 -50.92 23.09 -33.83
N VAL A 219 -52.15 22.62 -34.04
CA VAL A 219 -52.67 21.39 -33.42
C VAL A 219 -53.29 20.47 -34.47
N ALA A 220 -52.70 19.30 -34.64
CA ALA A 220 -53.20 18.25 -35.54
C ALA A 220 -53.97 17.18 -34.74
N VAL A 221 -55.29 17.16 -34.86
CA VAL A 221 -56.16 16.26 -34.06
C VAL A 221 -56.30 14.87 -34.65
N GLY A 222 -56.10 14.69 -35.96
CA GLY A 222 -56.26 13.42 -36.67
C GLY A 222 -57.72 13.03 -36.92
N SER A 223 -57.95 11.75 -37.22
CA SER A 223 -59.25 11.23 -37.68
C SER A 223 -60.22 10.81 -36.56
N ALA A 224 -59.76 10.77 -35.31
CA ALA A 224 -60.53 10.22 -34.18
C ALA A 224 -61.60 11.18 -33.60
N GLY A 225 -61.69 12.42 -34.11
CA GLY A 225 -62.48 13.48 -33.47
C GLY A 225 -61.85 13.97 -32.16
N GLY A 226 -62.24 15.15 -31.69
CA GLY A 226 -61.59 15.78 -30.55
C GLY A 226 -62.09 17.19 -30.26
N THR A 227 -61.56 17.82 -29.22
CA THR A 227 -61.82 19.24 -28.93
C THR A 227 -60.50 19.94 -28.66
N VAL A 228 -60.25 21.05 -29.35
CA VAL A 228 -59.08 21.91 -29.16
C VAL A 228 -59.55 23.19 -28.47
N ALA A 229 -59.18 23.35 -27.20
CA ALA A 229 -59.51 24.55 -26.44
C ALA A 229 -58.64 25.73 -26.92
N LEU A 230 -59.17 26.95 -26.90
CA LEU A 230 -58.44 28.13 -27.36
C LEU A 230 -57.41 28.64 -26.32
N ASP A 231 -57.64 28.36 -25.04
CA ASP A 231 -56.76 28.72 -23.93
C ASP A 231 -55.62 27.70 -23.75
N ASP A 232 -55.95 26.40 -23.79
CA ASP A 232 -54.98 25.30 -23.72
C ASP A 232 -55.18 24.27 -24.86
N PRO A 233 -54.59 24.54 -26.04
CA PRO A 233 -54.83 23.76 -27.24
C PRO A 233 -54.12 22.39 -27.23
N LEU A 234 -53.22 22.14 -26.26
CA LEU A 234 -52.49 20.87 -26.13
C LEU A 234 -53.04 19.95 -25.02
N ALA A 235 -54.11 20.34 -24.32
CA ALA A 235 -54.65 19.61 -23.16
C ALA A 235 -55.24 18.22 -23.48
N GLY A 236 -55.59 17.95 -24.73
CA GLY A 236 -56.25 16.71 -25.17
C GLY A 236 -55.32 15.77 -25.95
N PRO A 237 -55.66 14.47 -26.06
CA PRO A 237 -54.92 13.55 -26.91
C PRO A 237 -55.00 13.99 -28.38
N LEU A 238 -53.84 14.03 -29.04
CA LEU A 238 -53.71 14.42 -30.44
C LEU A 238 -53.27 13.21 -31.25
N HIS A 239 -53.88 13.02 -32.42
CA HIS A 239 -53.63 11.84 -33.27
C HIS A 239 -53.23 12.21 -34.71
N GLY A 240 -53.20 13.50 -35.07
CA GLY A 240 -52.91 13.95 -36.42
C GLY A 240 -51.42 14.10 -36.71
N LEU A 241 -51.09 14.26 -37.99
CA LEU A 241 -49.73 14.59 -38.44
C LEU A 241 -49.53 16.11 -38.47
N LEU A 242 -48.49 16.58 -37.79
CA LEU A 242 -47.91 17.91 -37.96
C LEU A 242 -46.54 17.76 -38.64
N ASP A 243 -46.44 18.11 -39.91
CA ASP A 243 -45.23 17.96 -40.73
C ASP A 243 -44.67 19.32 -41.14
N LEU A 244 -43.47 19.66 -40.66
CA LEU A 244 -42.79 20.92 -40.92
C LEU A 244 -41.48 20.66 -41.68
N ARG A 245 -41.39 21.09 -42.94
CA ARG A 245 -40.26 20.84 -43.83
C ARG A 245 -39.71 22.12 -44.43
N GLY A 246 -38.45 22.45 -44.15
CA GLY A 246 -37.76 23.61 -44.71
C GLY A 246 -38.39 24.97 -44.38
N ALA A 247 -39.18 25.06 -43.32
CA ALA A 247 -39.95 26.25 -42.97
C ALA A 247 -39.22 27.15 -41.96
N GLN A 248 -39.63 28.42 -41.86
CA GLN A 248 -39.19 29.35 -40.81
C GLN A 248 -40.41 29.87 -40.04
N LEU A 249 -40.61 29.41 -38.81
CA LEU A 249 -41.68 29.87 -37.93
C LEU A 249 -41.08 30.74 -36.82
N VAL A 250 -41.51 32.00 -36.73
CA VAL A 250 -40.95 32.99 -35.82
C VAL A 250 -42.05 33.63 -34.98
N THR A 251 -41.87 33.63 -33.66
CA THR A 251 -42.73 34.36 -32.71
C THR A 251 -41.97 35.53 -32.08
N GLN A 252 -42.63 36.69 -31.95
CA GLN A 252 -42.05 37.89 -31.31
C GLN A 252 -42.96 38.44 -30.19
N PRO A 253 -42.71 38.06 -28.92
CA PRO A 253 -43.50 38.54 -27.79
C PRO A 253 -43.30 40.03 -27.54
N ILE A 254 -44.39 40.78 -27.36
CA ILE A 254 -44.37 42.18 -26.91
C ILE A 254 -45.48 42.34 -25.87
N ALA A 255 -45.11 42.59 -24.61
CA ALA A 255 -45.96 42.84 -23.43
C ALA A 255 -46.83 41.66 -22.90
N VAL A 256 -47.17 40.64 -23.69
CA VAL A 256 -47.91 39.42 -23.27
C VAL A 256 -47.10 38.17 -23.66
N LEU A 257 -47.18 37.10 -22.86
CA LEU A 257 -46.50 35.82 -23.10
C LEU A 257 -46.99 35.17 -24.41
N GLY A 258 -46.29 35.43 -25.50
CA GLY A 258 -46.53 34.78 -26.78
C GLY A 258 -45.67 33.54 -26.93
N SER A 259 -46.24 32.34 -26.73
CA SER A 259 -45.54 31.07 -26.88
C SER A 259 -45.78 30.46 -28.27
N MET A 260 -44.91 29.54 -28.68
CA MET A 260 -45.11 28.67 -29.83
C MET A 260 -45.48 27.28 -29.32
N ARG A 261 -46.72 26.83 -29.53
CA ARG A 261 -47.24 25.54 -29.06
C ARG A 261 -47.63 24.68 -30.26
N LEU A 262 -46.90 23.61 -30.50
CA LEU A 262 -47.07 22.75 -31.66
C LEU A 262 -47.36 21.33 -31.17
N GLY A 263 -48.43 20.70 -31.67
CA GLY A 263 -48.73 19.33 -31.28
C GLY A 263 -49.55 18.51 -32.27
N GLY A 264 -49.42 17.19 -32.14
CA GLY A 264 -50.05 16.18 -32.99
C GLY A 264 -49.88 14.78 -32.42
N GLY A 265 -50.41 13.77 -33.10
CA GLY A 265 -50.01 12.37 -32.86
C GLY A 265 -48.57 12.13 -33.31
N THR A 266 -48.24 12.62 -34.50
CA THR A 266 -46.86 12.64 -35.03
C THR A 266 -46.47 14.08 -35.35
N VAL A 267 -45.34 14.54 -34.80
CA VAL A 267 -44.76 15.85 -35.08
C VAL A 267 -43.39 15.65 -35.74
N SER A 268 -43.27 16.05 -37.00
CA SER A 268 -42.04 15.96 -37.79
C SER A 268 -41.49 17.36 -38.05
N VAL A 269 -40.25 17.62 -37.64
CA VAL A 269 -39.54 18.89 -37.89
C VAL A 269 -38.27 18.58 -38.66
N ASP A 270 -38.24 18.94 -39.93
CA ASP A 270 -37.18 18.59 -40.87
C ASP A 270 -36.61 19.86 -41.52
N SER A 271 -35.31 20.10 -41.34
CA SER A 271 -34.61 21.31 -41.84
C SER A 271 -35.38 22.62 -41.57
N THR A 272 -36.13 22.67 -40.47
CA THR A 272 -37.05 23.75 -40.13
C THR A 272 -36.50 24.56 -38.97
N LEU A 273 -36.67 25.88 -39.04
CA LEU A 273 -36.29 26.84 -38.01
C LEU A 273 -37.54 27.29 -37.23
N LEU A 274 -37.58 26.99 -35.94
CA LEU A 274 -38.60 27.39 -34.98
C LEU A 274 -37.98 28.37 -33.98
N VAL A 275 -38.42 29.63 -33.98
CA VAL A 275 -37.82 30.68 -33.15
C VAL A 275 -38.86 31.42 -32.33
N SER A 276 -38.58 31.64 -31.04
CA SER A 276 -39.25 32.64 -30.21
C SER A 276 -38.25 33.72 -29.78
N ASP A 277 -38.30 34.89 -30.41
CA ASP A 277 -37.38 36.01 -30.15
C ASP A 277 -38.11 37.14 -29.40
N ALA A 278 -37.69 37.45 -28.17
CA ALA A 278 -38.18 38.56 -27.36
C ALA A 278 -37.20 39.75 -27.41
N PRO A 279 -37.41 40.72 -28.32
CA PRO A 279 -36.47 41.83 -28.55
C PRO A 279 -36.55 42.99 -27.52
N ARG A 280 -37.47 42.92 -26.54
CA ARG A 280 -37.69 43.98 -25.52
C ARG A 280 -37.53 43.40 -24.10
N ALA A 281 -37.65 44.25 -23.07
CA ALA A 281 -37.63 43.87 -21.65
C ALA A 281 -38.87 43.07 -21.19
N VAL A 282 -39.16 41.96 -21.85
CA VAL A 282 -40.27 41.04 -21.57
C VAL A 282 -39.75 39.61 -21.58
N ARG A 283 -40.38 38.72 -20.77
CA ARG A 283 -40.00 37.29 -20.72
C ARG A 283 -40.08 36.68 -22.12
N GLY A 284 -39.10 35.84 -22.46
CA GLY A 284 -39.13 35.06 -23.70
C GLY A 284 -40.35 34.16 -23.81
N GLY A 285 -40.86 33.95 -25.03
CA GLY A 285 -41.92 33.00 -25.30
C GLY A 285 -41.41 31.56 -25.20
N ASP A 286 -42.22 30.66 -24.65
CA ASP A 286 -41.87 29.24 -24.57
C ASP A 286 -42.10 28.59 -25.95
N LEU A 287 -41.26 27.63 -26.32
CA LEU A 287 -41.42 26.78 -27.50
C LEU A 287 -41.75 25.37 -27.03
N ILE A 288 -42.95 24.89 -27.34
CA ILE A 288 -43.49 23.63 -26.84
C ILE A 288 -43.82 22.72 -28.04
N LEU A 289 -43.19 21.55 -28.10
CA LEU A 289 -43.56 20.45 -28.97
C LEU A 289 -44.19 19.32 -28.15
N SER A 290 -45.36 18.82 -28.57
CA SER A 290 -46.03 17.71 -27.89
C SER A 290 -46.64 16.72 -28.89
N GLY A 291 -46.33 15.43 -28.76
CA GLY A 291 -47.01 14.39 -29.54
C GLY A 291 -46.57 12.98 -29.24
N ALA A 292 -47.34 11.96 -29.63
CA ALA A 292 -46.96 10.57 -29.36
C ALA A 292 -45.62 10.20 -30.03
N GLN A 293 -45.36 10.72 -31.23
CA GLN A 293 -44.05 10.64 -31.88
C GLN A 293 -43.56 12.03 -32.26
N VAL A 294 -42.32 12.38 -31.87
CA VAL A 294 -41.67 13.64 -32.26
C VAL A 294 -40.32 13.33 -32.90
N SER A 295 -40.06 13.85 -34.11
CA SER A 295 -38.79 13.67 -34.80
C SER A 295 -38.17 14.99 -35.24
N LEU A 296 -36.88 15.18 -34.94
CA LEU A 296 -36.07 16.33 -35.38
C LEU A 296 -35.00 15.87 -36.38
N THR A 297 -35.11 16.25 -37.65
CA THR A 297 -34.23 15.72 -38.71
C THR A 297 -33.55 16.80 -39.54
N ASN A 298 -32.39 16.45 -40.10
CA ASN A 298 -31.68 17.24 -41.11
C ASN A 298 -31.44 18.70 -40.69
N GLY A 299 -30.93 18.91 -39.47
CA GLY A 299 -30.57 20.23 -38.95
C GLY A 299 -31.78 21.08 -38.52
N ALA A 300 -32.83 20.44 -38.00
CA ALA A 300 -33.95 21.15 -37.38
C ALA A 300 -33.48 21.99 -36.19
N GLN A 301 -34.03 23.20 -36.06
CA GLN A 301 -33.56 24.23 -35.12
C GLN A 301 -34.72 24.73 -34.27
N LEU A 302 -34.66 24.52 -32.96
CA LEU A 302 -35.60 25.06 -31.99
C LEU A 302 -34.86 26.11 -31.16
N SER A 303 -35.34 27.34 -31.11
CA SER A 303 -34.65 28.40 -30.39
C SER A 303 -35.60 29.34 -29.66
N THR A 304 -35.27 29.65 -28.40
CA THR A 304 -35.81 30.81 -27.70
C THR A 304 -34.68 31.80 -27.44
N PHE A 305 -34.91 33.08 -27.70
CA PHE A 305 -33.91 34.14 -27.52
C PHE A 305 -34.55 35.35 -26.84
N THR A 306 -33.94 35.84 -25.76
CA THR A 306 -34.44 37.02 -25.02
C THR A 306 -33.35 38.08 -24.93
N ARG A 307 -33.58 39.27 -25.52
CA ARG A 307 -32.58 40.36 -25.55
C ARG A 307 -32.66 41.33 -24.38
N GLY A 308 -33.81 41.41 -23.72
CA GLY A 308 -34.03 42.29 -22.56
C GLY A 308 -33.70 41.64 -21.21
N PRO A 309 -33.74 42.39 -20.10
CA PRO A 309 -33.46 41.95 -18.73
C PRO A 309 -34.56 41.07 -18.11
N ALA A 310 -35.18 40.21 -18.91
CA ALA A 310 -36.20 39.28 -18.44
C ALA A 310 -35.70 37.84 -18.60
N ARG A 311 -36.34 36.89 -17.91
CA ARG A 311 -36.01 35.46 -18.03
C ARG A 311 -36.18 34.98 -19.48
N GLY A 312 -35.28 34.10 -19.93
CA GLY A 312 -35.41 33.38 -21.18
C GLY A 312 -36.69 32.53 -21.25
N GLY A 313 -37.19 32.33 -22.47
CA GLY A 313 -38.27 31.39 -22.77
C GLY A 313 -37.75 29.95 -22.75
N ASP A 314 -38.58 28.99 -22.36
CA ASP A 314 -38.17 27.59 -22.25
C ASP A 314 -38.42 26.83 -23.55
N VAL A 315 -37.60 25.81 -23.84
CA VAL A 315 -37.88 24.82 -24.89
C VAL A 315 -38.37 23.54 -24.22
N ARG A 316 -39.57 23.06 -24.56
CA ARG A 316 -40.15 21.83 -24.02
C ARG A 316 -40.54 20.89 -25.14
N ILE A 317 -40.06 19.65 -25.07
CA ILE A 317 -40.42 18.57 -25.99
C ILE A 317 -40.99 17.44 -25.15
N THR A 318 -42.22 17.04 -25.43
CA THR A 318 -42.88 15.91 -24.75
C THR A 318 -43.33 14.89 -25.80
N ALA A 319 -42.87 13.64 -25.67
CA ALA A 319 -43.26 12.58 -26.60
C ALA A 319 -43.31 11.19 -26.00
N ASP A 320 -44.14 10.28 -26.51
CA ASP A 320 -43.97 8.85 -26.15
C ASP A 320 -42.69 8.29 -26.78
N SER A 321 -42.41 8.68 -28.03
CA SER A 321 -41.19 8.34 -28.76
C SER A 321 -40.57 9.60 -29.35
N PHE A 322 -39.33 9.90 -28.99
CA PHE A 322 -38.54 10.99 -29.57
C PHE A 322 -37.38 10.43 -30.41
N THR A 323 -37.14 10.98 -31.60
CA THR A 323 -35.96 10.67 -32.42
C THR A 323 -35.29 11.95 -32.94
N SER A 324 -33.96 11.96 -33.00
CA SER A 324 -33.20 13.05 -33.64
C SER A 324 -32.07 12.53 -34.52
N SER A 325 -31.88 13.16 -35.68
CA SER A 325 -30.77 12.85 -36.60
C SER A 325 -30.37 14.03 -37.49
N GLY A 326 -29.12 14.04 -37.94
CA GLY A 326 -28.63 15.04 -38.90
C GLY A 326 -28.31 16.40 -38.24
N LYS A 327 -27.81 16.36 -37.00
CA LYS A 327 -27.30 17.50 -36.22
C LYS A 327 -28.36 18.56 -35.91
N SER A 328 -29.52 18.12 -35.47
CA SER A 328 -30.59 19.00 -34.98
C SER A 328 -30.19 19.65 -33.65
N PHE A 329 -30.77 20.81 -33.35
CA PHE A 329 -30.46 21.53 -32.11
C PHE A 329 -31.66 22.23 -31.49
N ALA A 330 -31.67 22.27 -30.16
CA ALA A 330 -32.63 23.00 -29.35
C ALA A 330 -31.91 23.89 -28.33
N VAL A 331 -32.17 25.19 -28.37
CA VAL A 331 -31.41 26.20 -27.65
C VAL A 331 -32.32 27.17 -26.92
N ALA A 332 -32.06 27.41 -25.62
CA ALA A 332 -32.74 28.42 -24.83
C ALA A 332 -31.76 29.49 -24.30
N SER A 333 -31.88 30.72 -24.80
CA SER A 333 -30.84 31.74 -24.65
C SER A 333 -31.35 33.09 -24.14
N THR A 334 -30.51 33.79 -23.37
CA THR A 334 -30.69 35.20 -23.01
C THR A 334 -29.42 36.00 -23.29
N ALA A 335 -29.58 37.26 -23.72
CA ALA A 335 -28.48 38.18 -24.04
C ALA A 335 -28.30 39.30 -22.99
N SER A 336 -28.89 39.15 -21.80
CA SER A 336 -28.81 40.12 -20.70
C SER A 336 -28.49 39.43 -19.37
N ALA A 337 -28.23 40.22 -18.32
CA ALA A 337 -27.97 39.78 -16.95
C ALA A 337 -29.13 39.04 -16.21
N SER A 338 -30.06 38.43 -16.93
CA SER A 338 -31.17 37.62 -16.38
C SER A 338 -30.95 36.12 -16.57
N ARG A 339 -31.77 35.28 -15.92
CA ARG A 339 -31.67 33.82 -16.06
C ARG A 339 -32.11 33.36 -17.47
N GLY A 340 -31.31 32.50 -18.10
CA GLY A 340 -31.66 31.81 -19.36
C GLY A 340 -32.89 30.91 -19.22
N GLY A 341 -33.45 30.49 -20.36
CA GLY A 341 -34.55 29.54 -20.39
C GLY A 341 -34.07 28.10 -20.17
N ASP A 342 -34.97 27.24 -19.69
CA ASP A 342 -34.71 25.83 -19.46
C ASP A 342 -35.03 25.02 -20.74
N VAL A 343 -34.29 23.93 -20.95
CA VAL A 343 -34.58 22.95 -22.01
C VAL A 343 -35.03 21.65 -21.36
N LEU A 344 -36.24 21.19 -21.70
CA LEU A 344 -36.85 19.99 -21.15
C LEU A 344 -37.24 19.02 -22.28
N LEU A 345 -36.68 17.81 -22.26
CA LEU A 345 -37.04 16.71 -23.13
C LEU A 345 -37.60 15.55 -22.29
N GLN A 346 -38.88 15.25 -22.46
CA GLN A 346 -39.55 14.17 -21.73
C GLN A 346 -40.13 13.15 -22.69
N GLY A 347 -39.94 11.87 -22.37
CA GLY A 347 -40.64 10.83 -23.11
C GLY A 347 -40.51 9.42 -22.55
N ARG A 348 -41.15 8.45 -23.21
CA ARG A 348 -40.98 7.05 -22.85
C ARG A 348 -39.71 6.47 -23.45
N VAL A 349 -39.54 6.60 -24.76
CA VAL A 349 -38.31 6.22 -25.48
C VAL A 349 -37.72 7.46 -26.14
N ILE A 350 -36.46 7.75 -25.86
CA ILE A 350 -35.74 8.89 -26.41
C ILE A 350 -34.50 8.37 -27.14
N ASP A 351 -34.47 8.51 -28.45
CA ASP A 351 -33.27 8.34 -29.27
C ASP A 351 -32.79 9.74 -29.69
N ALA A 352 -31.83 10.27 -28.96
CA ALA A 352 -31.34 11.62 -29.17
C ALA A 352 -30.32 11.71 -30.32
N GLY A 353 -29.73 10.60 -30.77
CA GLY A 353 -28.71 10.59 -31.82
C GLY A 353 -27.69 11.73 -31.64
N ASP A 354 -27.52 12.56 -32.67
CA ASP A 354 -26.62 13.72 -32.69
C ASP A 354 -27.27 15.06 -32.29
N LEU A 355 -28.28 15.02 -31.41
CA LEU A 355 -28.98 16.20 -30.91
C LEU A 355 -28.08 17.10 -30.07
N THR A 356 -28.12 18.41 -30.31
CA THR A 356 -27.54 19.40 -29.40
C THR A 356 -28.64 20.08 -28.56
N LEU A 357 -28.60 19.95 -27.24
CA LEU A 357 -29.41 20.73 -26.31
C LEU A 357 -28.52 21.78 -25.63
N ALA A 358 -28.90 23.05 -25.68
CA ALA A 358 -28.11 24.10 -25.06
C ALA A 358 -28.95 25.13 -24.30
N THR A 359 -28.42 25.64 -23.19
CA THR A 359 -28.90 26.85 -22.51
C THR A 359 -27.77 27.86 -22.46
N THR A 360 -28.06 29.12 -22.78
CA THR A 360 -27.03 30.18 -22.68
C THR A 360 -27.49 31.38 -21.86
N GLY A 361 -26.63 31.79 -20.92
CA GLY A 361 -26.71 33.04 -20.17
C GLY A 361 -25.69 34.08 -20.66
N ALA A 362 -25.90 35.35 -20.28
CA ALA A 362 -24.99 36.46 -20.57
C ALA A 362 -24.85 37.39 -19.37
N ASP A 363 -23.78 38.20 -19.35
CA ASP A 363 -23.44 39.12 -18.25
C ASP A 363 -23.48 38.44 -16.87
N ALA A 364 -24.07 39.07 -15.85
CA ALA A 364 -24.22 38.52 -14.50
C ALA A 364 -25.39 37.51 -14.36
N GLY A 365 -26.13 37.21 -15.44
CA GLY A 365 -27.34 36.37 -15.37
C GLY A 365 -27.05 34.91 -15.65
N SER A 366 -27.59 33.97 -14.86
CA SER A 366 -27.30 32.53 -14.98
C SER A 366 -27.87 31.87 -16.24
N SER A 367 -27.28 30.78 -16.75
CA SER A 367 -27.95 29.96 -17.77
C SER A 367 -29.13 29.15 -17.20
N GLY A 368 -29.97 28.59 -18.06
CA GLY A 368 -31.04 27.67 -17.65
C GLY A 368 -30.56 26.23 -17.48
N ASN A 369 -31.45 25.36 -17.00
CA ASN A 369 -31.18 23.94 -16.81
C ASN A 369 -31.52 23.14 -18.07
N ILE A 370 -30.84 22.02 -18.25
CA ILE A 370 -31.17 21.00 -19.25
C ILE A 370 -31.69 19.77 -18.50
N THR A 371 -32.87 19.29 -18.84
CA THR A 371 -33.46 18.09 -18.23
C THR A 371 -33.94 17.13 -19.31
N ILE A 372 -33.44 15.90 -19.27
CA ILE A 372 -33.91 14.78 -20.06
C ILE A 372 -34.53 13.75 -19.11
N ALA A 373 -35.79 13.40 -19.33
CA ALA A 373 -36.48 12.38 -18.55
C ALA A 373 -37.10 11.32 -19.46
N ALA A 374 -36.47 10.14 -19.50
CA ALA A 374 -36.98 8.95 -20.16
C ALA A 374 -37.69 8.04 -19.14
N THR A 375 -38.90 7.58 -19.44
CA THR A 375 -39.61 6.61 -18.57
C THR A 375 -39.34 5.15 -18.94
N SER A 376 -38.68 4.88 -20.07
CA SER A 376 -38.27 3.54 -20.51
C SER A 376 -36.79 3.49 -20.91
N SER A 377 -36.36 4.26 -21.91
CA SER A 377 -34.97 4.21 -22.38
C SER A 377 -34.52 5.50 -23.03
N PHE A 378 -33.23 5.80 -22.89
CA PHE A 378 -32.53 6.89 -23.56
C PHE A 378 -31.31 6.34 -24.33
N VAL A 379 -31.13 6.77 -25.57
CA VAL A 379 -29.94 6.51 -26.40
C VAL A 379 -29.38 7.85 -26.88
N GLY A 380 -28.09 8.11 -26.64
CA GLY A 380 -27.49 9.44 -26.83
C GLY A 380 -26.26 9.52 -27.74
N ASP A 381 -26.01 8.57 -28.63
CA ASP A 381 -24.74 8.54 -29.38
C ASP A 381 -24.49 9.81 -30.23
N GLY A 382 -23.54 10.64 -29.79
CA GLY A 382 -23.21 11.94 -30.40
C GLY A 382 -24.02 13.14 -29.88
N THR A 383 -24.85 12.94 -28.86
CA THR A 383 -25.65 14.00 -28.24
C THR A 383 -24.76 14.98 -27.47
N VAL A 384 -25.06 16.27 -27.58
CA VAL A 384 -24.30 17.36 -26.93
C VAL A 384 -25.22 18.15 -26.01
N LEU A 385 -24.87 18.24 -24.73
CA LEU A 385 -25.60 18.97 -23.69
C LEU A 385 -24.73 20.11 -23.16
N LEU A 386 -25.14 21.35 -23.36
CA LEU A 386 -24.33 22.53 -23.06
C LEU A 386 -25.11 23.53 -22.20
N ALA A 387 -24.82 23.58 -20.91
CA ALA A 387 -25.33 24.64 -20.03
C ALA A 387 -24.22 25.67 -19.82
N SER A 388 -24.28 26.81 -20.53
CA SER A 388 -23.15 27.74 -20.60
C SER A 388 -23.50 29.19 -20.30
N ASN A 389 -22.55 29.91 -19.72
CA ASN A 389 -22.66 31.37 -19.52
C ASN A 389 -21.46 32.09 -20.13
N VAL A 390 -21.73 33.11 -20.95
CA VAL A 390 -20.68 33.91 -21.60
C VAL A 390 -20.21 35.08 -20.71
N GLY A 391 -20.85 35.31 -19.55
CA GLY A 391 -20.49 36.35 -18.58
C GLY A 391 -20.07 35.81 -17.20
N SER A 392 -20.36 36.58 -16.15
CA SER A 392 -20.01 36.28 -14.75
C SER A 392 -21.09 35.54 -13.97
N GLY A 393 -22.27 35.30 -14.55
CA GLY A 393 -23.30 34.44 -13.95
C GLY A 393 -22.92 32.95 -13.97
N GLY A 394 -23.55 32.16 -13.10
CA GLY A 394 -23.37 30.70 -13.10
C GLY A 394 -24.02 29.98 -14.30
N SER A 395 -23.70 28.71 -14.52
CA SER A 395 -24.45 27.86 -15.44
C SER A 395 -25.51 27.03 -14.72
N GLY A 396 -26.54 26.60 -15.45
CA GLY A 396 -27.58 25.72 -14.94
C GLY A 396 -27.14 24.26 -14.89
N ALA A 397 -27.93 23.45 -14.18
CA ALA A 397 -27.68 22.03 -14.02
C ALA A 397 -28.09 21.22 -15.26
N ILE A 398 -27.41 20.10 -15.50
CA ILE A 398 -27.77 19.10 -16.50
C ILE A 398 -28.26 17.86 -15.76
N THR A 399 -29.47 17.39 -16.08
CA THR A 399 -30.08 16.23 -15.43
C THR A 399 -30.61 15.23 -16.46
N LEU A 400 -30.13 13.99 -16.40
CA LEU A 400 -30.61 12.88 -17.22
C LEU A 400 -31.18 11.81 -16.29
N THR A 401 -32.42 11.41 -16.52
CA THR A 401 -33.10 10.39 -15.72
C THR A 401 -33.79 9.36 -16.58
N GLY A 402 -33.71 8.09 -16.20
CA GLY A 402 -34.50 7.02 -16.83
C GLY A 402 -34.01 5.61 -16.50
N PRO A 403 -34.84 4.57 -16.66
CA PRO A 403 -34.48 3.23 -16.19
C PRO A 403 -33.33 2.58 -16.98
N ASP A 404 -33.17 2.91 -18.27
CA ASP A 404 -32.09 2.40 -19.12
C ASP A 404 -31.47 3.57 -19.90
N LEU A 405 -30.23 3.93 -19.57
CA LEU A 405 -29.51 5.06 -20.15
C LEU A 405 -28.28 4.54 -20.90
N ASP A 406 -28.33 4.58 -22.22
CA ASP A 406 -27.18 4.37 -23.10
C ASP A 406 -26.71 5.72 -23.62
N LEU A 407 -25.66 6.25 -23.01
CA LEU A 407 -25.21 7.61 -23.31
C LEU A 407 -24.31 7.68 -24.53
N GLY A 408 -23.75 6.56 -25.03
CA GLY A 408 -22.81 6.64 -26.16
C GLY A 408 -21.72 7.70 -25.96
N ALA A 409 -21.33 8.39 -27.03
CA ALA A 409 -20.42 9.53 -26.99
C ALA A 409 -21.14 10.86 -26.63
N VAL A 410 -21.91 10.90 -25.53
CA VAL A 410 -22.49 12.16 -25.03
C VAL A 410 -21.38 13.11 -24.54
N ILE A 411 -21.54 14.38 -24.91
CA ILE A 411 -20.72 15.48 -24.38
C ILE A 411 -21.60 16.35 -23.49
N ALA A 412 -21.31 16.44 -22.19
CA ALA A 412 -22.04 17.28 -21.26
C ALA A 412 -21.10 18.29 -20.59
N PHE A 413 -21.32 19.59 -20.81
CA PHE A 413 -20.52 20.64 -20.16
C PHE A 413 -21.38 21.68 -19.46
N GLY A 414 -21.03 21.96 -18.20
CA GLY A 414 -21.35 23.21 -17.52
C GLY A 414 -20.16 24.16 -17.65
N SER A 415 -20.21 25.17 -18.52
CA SER A 415 -19.05 26.05 -18.75
C SER A 415 -19.38 27.54 -18.59
N THR A 416 -18.48 28.28 -17.97
CA THR A 416 -18.61 29.73 -17.70
C THR A 416 -17.23 30.37 -17.81
N GLN A 417 -17.13 31.69 -18.04
CA GLN A 417 -15.84 32.37 -17.86
C GLN A 417 -15.54 32.56 -16.37
N THR A 418 -16.37 33.28 -15.60
CA THR A 418 -16.06 33.60 -14.18
C THR A 418 -17.10 33.15 -13.15
N GLY A 419 -18.22 32.55 -13.56
CA GLY A 419 -19.26 32.03 -12.65
C GLY A 419 -19.09 30.55 -12.28
N THR A 420 -19.80 30.05 -11.27
CA THR A 420 -19.78 28.61 -10.93
C THR A 420 -20.67 27.81 -11.90
N PRO A 421 -20.17 26.74 -12.52
CA PRO A 421 -21.00 25.85 -13.32
C PRO A 421 -21.95 25.01 -12.45
N GLY A 422 -23.08 24.62 -13.02
CA GLY A 422 -24.06 23.76 -12.36
C GLY A 422 -23.64 22.29 -12.34
N ASP A 423 -24.32 21.50 -11.50
CA ASP A 423 -24.07 20.06 -11.37
C ASP A 423 -24.57 19.27 -12.60
N ILE A 424 -23.89 18.16 -12.89
CA ILE A 424 -24.32 17.15 -13.85
C ILE A 424 -24.80 15.93 -13.06
N VAL A 425 -26.07 15.57 -13.24
CA VAL A 425 -26.71 14.45 -12.54
C VAL A 425 -27.26 13.45 -13.56
N ILE A 426 -26.76 12.24 -13.52
CA ILE A 426 -27.22 11.10 -14.34
C ILE A 426 -27.74 10.04 -13.38
N HIS A 427 -29.03 9.70 -13.48
CA HIS A 427 -29.64 8.68 -12.62
C HIS A 427 -30.48 7.72 -13.46
N GLY A 428 -30.08 6.45 -13.48
CA GLY A 428 -30.88 5.39 -14.09
C GLY A 428 -30.80 4.04 -13.40
N GLY A 429 -31.51 3.06 -13.94
CA GLY A 429 -31.41 1.67 -13.51
C GLY A 429 -30.10 1.05 -14.01
N ARG A 430 -29.96 0.96 -15.33
CA ARG A 430 -28.69 0.66 -16.00
C ARG A 430 -28.18 1.93 -16.67
N VAL A 431 -26.91 2.25 -16.43
CA VAL A 431 -26.23 3.36 -17.09
C VAL A 431 -25.01 2.82 -17.80
N ALA A 432 -24.95 3.02 -19.12
CA ALA A 432 -23.83 2.67 -19.97
C ALA A 432 -23.27 3.94 -20.62
N ILE A 433 -21.95 4.12 -20.52
CA ILE A 433 -21.22 5.25 -21.09
C ILE A 433 -20.11 4.67 -21.97
N SER A 434 -20.24 4.81 -23.29
CA SER A 434 -19.23 4.35 -24.24
C SER A 434 -18.60 5.53 -24.96
N ALA A 435 -17.41 5.92 -24.52
CA ALA A 435 -16.76 7.18 -24.84
C ALA A 435 -17.58 8.42 -24.39
N GLY A 436 -17.05 9.62 -24.61
CA GLY A 436 -17.70 10.87 -24.23
C GLY A 436 -16.96 11.64 -23.16
N ALA A 437 -17.37 12.90 -22.97
CA ALA A 437 -16.74 13.83 -22.04
C ALA A 437 -17.82 14.51 -21.18
N TYR A 438 -17.70 14.36 -19.87
CA TYR A 438 -18.64 14.90 -18.89
C TYR A 438 -17.87 15.84 -17.97
N GLY A 439 -18.08 17.14 -18.13
CA GLY A 439 -17.28 18.17 -17.49
C GLY A 439 -18.12 19.23 -16.78
N SER A 440 -17.84 19.47 -15.51
CA SER A 440 -18.38 20.62 -14.76
C SER A 440 -17.31 21.70 -14.53
N ALA A 441 -16.46 21.95 -15.53
CA ALA A 441 -15.26 22.79 -15.41
C ALA A 441 -15.49 24.28 -15.75
N PRO A 442 -14.99 25.23 -14.92
CA PRO A 442 -15.05 26.66 -15.18
C PRO A 442 -13.89 27.16 -16.07
N GLY A 443 -14.08 28.35 -16.67
CA GLY A 443 -13.13 28.96 -17.60
C GLY A 443 -12.01 29.79 -16.96
N VAL A 444 -12.25 30.52 -15.87
CA VAL A 444 -11.26 31.30 -15.08
C VAL A 444 -11.79 31.64 -13.67
N ALA A 445 -10.97 31.39 -12.64
CA ALA A 445 -11.17 31.80 -11.22
C ALA A 445 -12.47 31.39 -10.48
N ALA A 446 -13.27 30.45 -10.99
CA ALA A 446 -14.46 29.92 -10.31
C ALA A 446 -14.28 28.46 -9.87
N SER A 447 -15.11 28.00 -8.91
CA SER A 447 -15.16 26.59 -8.50
C SER A 447 -15.98 25.77 -9.50
N SER A 448 -15.61 24.52 -9.76
CA SER A 448 -16.36 23.58 -10.61
C SER A 448 -17.58 22.99 -9.89
N GLY A 449 -18.59 22.56 -10.67
CA GLY A 449 -19.77 21.85 -10.16
C GLY A 449 -19.47 20.37 -9.86
N ALA A 450 -20.44 19.63 -9.33
CA ALA A 450 -20.31 18.20 -9.09
C ALA A 450 -20.83 17.35 -10.27
N LEU A 451 -20.25 16.17 -10.45
CA LEU A 451 -20.71 15.14 -11.38
C LEU A 451 -21.18 13.92 -10.58
N ARG A 452 -22.46 13.57 -10.70
CA ARG A 452 -23.08 12.47 -9.95
C ARG A 452 -23.71 11.50 -10.92
N ILE A 453 -23.22 10.26 -10.94
CA ILE A 453 -23.71 9.20 -11.81
C ILE A 453 -24.17 8.03 -10.94
N THR A 454 -25.46 7.70 -11.02
CA THR A 454 -26.08 6.63 -10.23
C THR A 454 -26.78 5.63 -11.13
N GLY A 455 -26.39 4.36 -11.00
CA GLY A 455 -27.05 3.20 -11.59
C GLY A 455 -27.68 2.34 -10.49
N ASP A 456 -29.01 2.26 -10.41
CA ASP A 456 -29.69 1.46 -9.38
C ASP A 456 -29.42 -0.05 -9.53
N GLN A 457 -28.97 -0.49 -10.71
CA GLN A 457 -28.59 -1.87 -11.03
C GLN A 457 -27.12 -2.00 -11.45
N SER A 458 -26.67 -1.17 -12.40
CA SER A 458 -25.30 -1.20 -12.92
C SER A 458 -24.85 0.14 -13.52
N LEU A 459 -23.55 0.40 -13.45
CA LEU A 459 -22.87 1.50 -14.14
C LEU A 459 -21.65 0.92 -14.87
N ASP A 460 -21.65 0.98 -16.21
CA ASP A 460 -20.52 0.61 -17.09
C ASP A 460 -19.96 1.86 -17.77
N ILE A 461 -18.69 2.15 -17.53
CA ILE A 461 -17.97 3.29 -18.10
C ILE A 461 -16.81 2.74 -18.94
N ASP A 462 -16.82 3.02 -20.24
CA ASP A 462 -15.84 2.54 -21.21
C ASP A 462 -15.21 3.70 -21.97
N GLY A 463 -13.98 4.08 -21.62
CA GLY A 463 -13.19 5.12 -22.30
C GLY A 463 -13.75 6.55 -22.20
N ALA A 464 -14.55 6.83 -21.17
CA ALA A 464 -15.12 8.17 -20.94
C ALA A 464 -14.15 9.06 -20.13
N ILE A 465 -14.23 10.37 -20.36
CA ILE A 465 -13.57 11.39 -19.54
C ILE A 465 -14.60 12.01 -18.61
N LEU A 466 -14.40 11.87 -17.30
CA LEU A 466 -15.22 12.46 -16.25
C LEU A 466 -14.38 13.52 -15.53
N SER A 467 -14.73 14.79 -15.67
CA SER A 467 -13.88 15.90 -15.23
C SER A 467 -14.62 16.92 -14.38
N ALA A 468 -14.05 17.27 -13.23
CA ALA A 468 -14.49 18.39 -12.39
C ALA A 468 -13.29 19.25 -11.96
N VAL A 469 -12.41 19.54 -12.94
CA VAL A 469 -11.14 20.26 -12.74
C VAL A 469 -11.30 21.77 -12.64
N THR A 470 -10.29 22.43 -12.08
CA THR A 470 -10.15 23.90 -12.13
C THR A 470 -8.71 24.34 -12.42
N TYR A 471 -8.56 25.50 -13.09
CA TYR A 471 -7.24 26.00 -13.55
C TYR A 471 -6.65 27.15 -12.71
N ASP A 472 -7.45 27.82 -11.85
CA ASP A 472 -7.05 29.02 -11.08
C ASP A 472 -7.38 28.88 -9.57
N GLU A 473 -7.97 29.91 -8.94
CA GLU A 473 -8.21 29.97 -7.48
C GLU A 473 -9.43 29.16 -6.99
N GLY A 474 -10.29 28.67 -7.90
CA GLY A 474 -11.53 27.98 -7.55
C GLY A 474 -11.34 26.54 -7.08
N ALA A 475 -12.28 26.02 -6.29
CA ALA A 475 -12.25 24.62 -5.85
C ALA A 475 -12.69 23.65 -6.94
N ALA A 476 -11.98 22.53 -7.08
CA ALA A 476 -12.42 21.39 -7.88
C ALA A 476 -13.63 20.70 -7.27
N GLY A 477 -14.41 20.03 -8.12
CA GLY A 477 -15.73 19.49 -7.80
C GLY A 477 -15.64 18.07 -7.26
N THR A 478 -16.79 17.45 -7.02
CA THR A 478 -16.83 16.04 -6.62
C THR A 478 -17.36 15.19 -7.75
N ILE A 479 -16.69 14.07 -8.02
CA ILE A 479 -17.18 13.01 -8.89
C ILE A 479 -17.66 11.86 -8.01
N ALA A 480 -18.95 11.54 -8.07
CA ALA A 480 -19.57 10.47 -7.30
C ALA A 480 -20.19 9.43 -8.24
N LEU A 481 -19.65 8.21 -8.22
CA LEU A 481 -20.10 7.07 -9.02
C LEU A 481 -20.71 6.03 -8.11
N LYS A 482 -21.96 5.65 -8.36
CA LYS A 482 -22.68 4.72 -7.48
C LYS A 482 -23.47 3.69 -8.28
N ALA A 483 -23.20 2.40 -8.04
CA ALA A 483 -24.04 1.30 -8.51
C ALA A 483 -23.72 -0.01 -7.78
N PRO A 484 -24.69 -0.94 -7.61
CA PRO A 484 -24.39 -2.28 -7.11
C PRO A 484 -23.28 -2.97 -7.90
N ARG A 485 -23.30 -2.87 -9.23
CA ARG A 485 -22.22 -3.34 -10.11
C ARG A 485 -21.61 -2.15 -10.84
N LEU A 486 -20.38 -1.79 -10.48
CA LEU A 486 -19.61 -0.71 -11.10
C LEU A 486 -18.48 -1.31 -11.93
N THR A 487 -18.42 -0.97 -13.22
CA THR A 487 -17.34 -1.36 -14.13
C THR A 487 -16.79 -0.13 -14.82
N ILE A 488 -15.47 0.07 -14.75
CA ILE A 488 -14.75 1.18 -15.36
C ILE A 488 -13.59 0.60 -16.17
N ARG A 489 -13.53 0.90 -17.47
CA ARG A 489 -12.56 0.30 -18.39
C ARG A 489 -12.21 1.21 -19.57
N GLY A 490 -11.27 0.76 -20.40
CA GLY A 490 -11.05 1.33 -21.73
C GLY A 490 -10.29 2.65 -21.76
N ASN A 491 -9.36 2.87 -20.83
CA ASN A 491 -8.67 4.16 -20.58
C ASN A 491 -9.64 5.26 -20.14
N ALA A 492 -10.65 4.92 -19.32
CA ALA A 492 -11.47 5.95 -18.70
C ALA A 492 -10.60 6.83 -17.78
N ASP A 493 -10.82 8.13 -17.83
CA ASP A 493 -10.07 9.14 -17.07
C ASP A 493 -11.04 9.90 -16.16
N ILE A 494 -10.83 9.80 -14.86
CA ILE A 494 -11.68 10.39 -13.82
C ILE A 494 -10.84 11.40 -13.06
N ASP A 495 -11.11 12.69 -13.27
CA ASP A 495 -10.20 13.78 -12.94
C ASP A 495 -10.91 14.88 -12.12
N VAL A 496 -10.35 15.17 -10.95
CA VAL A 496 -10.76 16.28 -10.05
C VAL A 496 -9.57 17.18 -9.65
N GLU A 497 -8.55 17.24 -10.49
CA GLU A 497 -7.33 18.01 -10.28
C GLU A 497 -7.55 19.53 -10.22
N VAL A 498 -6.59 20.19 -9.56
CA VAL A 498 -6.45 21.65 -9.56
C VAL A 498 -5.06 22.04 -10.06
N PHE A 499 -5.02 22.89 -11.08
CA PHE A 499 -3.77 23.45 -11.62
C PHE A 499 -3.38 24.80 -10.97
N GLY A 500 -4.32 25.47 -10.29
CA GLY A 500 -4.12 26.76 -9.62
C GLY A 500 -4.00 26.69 -8.09
N GLN A 501 -4.48 27.72 -7.38
CA GLN A 501 -4.41 27.83 -5.89
C GLN A 501 -5.66 27.25 -5.17
N GLY A 502 -6.58 26.65 -5.91
CA GLY A 502 -7.82 26.05 -5.38
C GLY A 502 -7.64 24.77 -4.57
N THR A 503 -8.72 24.30 -3.94
CA THR A 503 -8.77 22.98 -3.25
C THR A 503 -9.11 21.88 -4.24
N ALA A 504 -8.34 20.79 -4.23
CA ALA A 504 -8.64 19.62 -5.06
C ALA A 504 -9.94 18.91 -4.64
N GLY A 505 -10.59 18.31 -5.63
CA GLY A 505 -11.90 17.71 -5.50
C GLY A 505 -11.85 16.29 -4.94
N SER A 506 -13.00 15.61 -4.83
CA SER A 506 -13.03 14.22 -4.36
C SER A 506 -13.65 13.28 -5.38
N ILE A 507 -13.11 12.08 -5.46
CA ILE A 507 -13.63 10.97 -6.26
C ILE A 507 -14.16 9.91 -5.30
N THR A 508 -15.45 9.58 -5.41
CA THR A 508 -16.08 8.53 -4.61
C THR A 508 -16.73 7.47 -5.50
N LEU A 509 -16.36 6.21 -5.26
CA LEU A 509 -16.96 5.03 -5.90
C LEU A 509 -17.66 4.20 -4.81
N ASP A 510 -18.96 3.99 -4.96
CA ASP A 510 -19.76 3.16 -4.05
C ASP A 510 -20.48 2.03 -4.80
N GLY A 511 -20.31 0.78 -4.34
CA GLY A 511 -21.01 -0.36 -4.93
C GLY A 511 -21.00 -1.65 -4.11
N ASP A 512 -21.51 -2.74 -4.69
CA ASP A 512 -21.32 -4.09 -4.14
C ASP A 512 -20.08 -4.74 -4.76
N THR A 513 -19.90 -4.57 -6.07
CA THR A 513 -18.69 -5.01 -6.78
C THR A 513 -18.16 -3.86 -7.63
N ILE A 514 -16.87 -3.55 -7.50
CA ILE A 514 -16.17 -2.53 -8.28
C ILE A 514 -15.08 -3.23 -9.09
N ARG A 515 -15.15 -3.15 -10.42
CA ARG A 515 -14.11 -3.65 -11.32
C ARG A 515 -13.55 -2.52 -12.17
N ILE A 516 -12.25 -2.35 -12.12
CA ILE A 516 -11.52 -1.27 -12.77
C ILE A 516 -10.41 -1.91 -13.62
N ASP A 517 -10.43 -1.67 -14.92
CA ASP A 517 -9.51 -2.31 -15.85
C ASP A 517 -8.95 -1.29 -16.84
N ASN A 518 -7.68 -0.92 -16.67
CA ASN A 518 -7.01 0.09 -17.47
C ASN A 518 -7.74 1.45 -17.41
N ALA A 519 -7.82 2.05 -16.23
CA ALA A 519 -8.43 3.36 -15.98
C ALA A 519 -7.55 4.22 -15.05
N GLN A 520 -7.77 5.54 -15.12
CA GLN A 520 -7.01 6.52 -14.35
C GLN A 520 -7.94 7.33 -13.44
N PHE A 521 -7.51 7.55 -12.19
CA PHE A 521 -8.20 8.35 -11.20
C PHE A 521 -7.21 9.36 -10.63
N HIS A 522 -7.42 10.64 -10.93
CA HIS A 522 -6.53 11.72 -10.55
C HIS A 522 -7.25 12.69 -9.59
N ALA A 523 -6.72 12.82 -8.38
CA ALA A 523 -7.14 13.82 -7.39
C ALA A 523 -5.92 14.63 -6.92
N ASP A 524 -5.03 14.91 -7.86
CA ASP A 524 -3.73 15.52 -7.60
C ASP A 524 -3.83 17.03 -7.36
N THR A 525 -2.88 17.56 -6.59
CA THR A 525 -2.84 18.98 -6.21
C THR A 525 -1.58 19.66 -6.71
N ASN A 526 -1.74 20.70 -7.52
CA ASN A 526 -0.64 21.55 -8.00
C ASN A 526 -0.52 22.90 -7.25
N ALA A 527 -1.28 23.09 -6.16
CA ALA A 527 -1.33 24.35 -5.44
C ALA A 527 -0.06 24.61 -4.60
N ALA A 528 0.36 25.88 -4.53
CA ALA A 528 1.52 26.30 -3.75
C ALA A 528 1.24 26.50 -2.25
N SER A 529 -0.03 26.50 -1.81
CA SER A 529 -0.42 26.77 -0.41
C SER A 529 -1.48 25.79 0.13
N GLY A 530 -1.37 25.48 1.43
CA GLY A 530 -2.03 24.35 2.12
C GLY A 530 -3.54 24.44 2.34
N ARG A 531 -4.33 24.47 1.27
CA ARG A 531 -5.78 24.24 1.33
C ARG A 531 -6.09 22.76 1.06
N GLN A 532 -7.25 22.32 1.57
CA GLN A 532 -7.76 20.95 1.56
C GLN A 532 -7.59 20.24 0.21
N ILE A 533 -7.25 18.96 0.29
CA ILE A 533 -6.57 18.19 -0.75
C ILE A 533 -7.51 17.10 -1.27
N GLY A 534 -7.28 16.66 -2.51
CA GLY A 534 -8.14 15.69 -3.16
C GLY A 534 -8.24 14.39 -2.39
N GLN A 535 -9.35 13.68 -2.51
CA GLN A 535 -9.53 12.39 -1.85
C GLN A 535 -10.10 11.39 -2.83
N ILE A 536 -9.54 10.19 -2.84
CA ILE A 536 -10.10 9.07 -3.59
C ILE A 536 -10.61 8.04 -2.59
N ARG A 537 -11.92 7.77 -2.66
CA ARG A 537 -12.57 6.77 -1.82
C ARG A 537 -13.28 5.73 -2.67
N MET A 538 -12.86 4.48 -2.53
CA MET A 538 -13.51 3.32 -3.16
C MET A 538 -14.10 2.44 -2.07
N ASN A 539 -15.40 2.20 -2.13
CA ASN A 539 -16.13 1.49 -1.08
C ASN A 539 -17.06 0.45 -1.70
N ALA A 540 -16.72 -0.82 -1.49
CA ALA A 540 -17.53 -1.96 -1.91
C ALA A 540 -18.00 -2.78 -0.71
N THR A 541 -19.25 -3.23 -0.73
CA THR A 541 -19.72 -4.25 0.24
C THR A 541 -19.18 -5.65 -0.08
N GLY A 542 -18.84 -5.89 -1.36
CA GLY A 542 -18.24 -7.11 -1.90
C GLY A 542 -16.84 -6.87 -2.45
N ASP A 543 -16.57 -7.26 -3.70
CA ASP A 543 -15.20 -7.35 -4.21
C ASP A 543 -14.75 -6.09 -4.97
N ILE A 544 -13.48 -5.74 -4.84
CA ILE A 544 -12.80 -4.68 -5.59
C ILE A 544 -11.65 -5.31 -6.39
N ASP A 545 -11.64 -5.11 -7.69
CA ASP A 545 -10.60 -5.60 -8.59
C ASP A 545 -10.04 -4.43 -9.43
N LEU A 546 -8.76 -4.10 -9.20
CA LEU A 546 -8.02 -3.10 -9.95
C LEU A 546 -6.96 -3.82 -10.79
N ASN A 547 -7.06 -3.65 -12.11
CA ASN A 547 -6.11 -4.19 -13.07
C ASN A 547 -5.58 -3.05 -13.96
N LEU A 548 -4.26 -2.97 -14.14
CA LEU A 548 -3.62 -1.97 -15.02
C LEU A 548 -4.08 -0.53 -14.76
N SER A 549 -4.43 -0.20 -13.52
CA SER A 549 -5.12 1.06 -13.19
C SER A 549 -4.28 1.96 -12.31
N PHE A 550 -4.42 3.27 -12.50
CA PHE A 550 -3.67 4.29 -11.77
C PHE A 550 -4.61 5.08 -10.86
N VAL A 551 -4.32 5.10 -9.57
CA VAL A 551 -5.10 5.82 -8.55
C VAL A 551 -4.14 6.74 -7.79
N SER A 552 -4.21 8.04 -8.05
CA SER A 552 -3.31 9.03 -7.46
C SER A 552 -4.05 10.16 -6.76
N SER A 553 -3.48 10.60 -5.64
CA SER A 553 -3.86 11.85 -5.00
C SER A 553 -2.61 12.60 -4.56
N ASP A 554 -1.71 12.76 -5.51
CA ASP A 554 -0.35 13.23 -5.31
C ASP A 554 -0.29 14.77 -5.20
N THR A 555 0.81 15.31 -4.69
CA THR A 555 1.07 16.76 -4.61
C THR A 555 2.40 17.13 -5.26
N PHE A 556 2.39 18.15 -6.12
CA PHE A 556 3.57 18.57 -6.89
C PHE A 556 4.30 19.79 -6.34
N PHE A 557 3.72 20.48 -5.35
CA PHE A 557 4.27 21.72 -4.77
C PHE A 557 4.22 21.69 -3.24
N GLY A 558 3.95 22.83 -2.58
CA GLY A 558 4.01 22.96 -1.11
C GLY A 558 2.74 22.58 -0.37
N ALA A 559 1.66 22.22 -1.08
CA ALA A 559 0.43 21.72 -0.43
C ALA A 559 0.61 20.26 0.02
N PRO A 560 -0.01 19.83 1.12
CA PRO A 560 -0.01 18.42 1.50
C PRO A 560 -0.75 17.57 0.44
N GLY A 561 -0.50 16.26 0.39
CA GLY A 561 -1.10 15.25 -0.50
C GLY A 561 -2.39 14.62 0.05
N GLY A 562 -3.23 14.12 -0.85
CA GLY A 562 -4.59 13.70 -0.55
C GLY A 562 -4.74 12.31 0.05
N ALA A 563 -5.93 11.92 0.52
CA ALA A 563 -6.10 10.58 1.10
C ALA A 563 -6.66 9.59 0.07
N VAL A 564 -6.06 8.40 -0.02
CA VAL A 564 -6.61 7.27 -0.78
C VAL A 564 -7.14 6.20 0.19
N SER A 565 -8.41 5.82 0.05
CA SER A 565 -9.07 4.83 0.91
C SER A 565 -9.84 3.81 0.08
N ILE A 566 -9.44 2.54 0.18
CA ILE A 566 -10.07 1.42 -0.51
C ILE A 566 -10.63 0.45 0.53
N VAL A 567 -11.94 0.21 0.50
CA VAL A 567 -12.64 -0.66 1.45
C VAL A 567 -13.47 -1.68 0.70
N GLY A 568 -13.28 -2.98 1.02
CA GLY A 568 -13.96 -4.08 0.34
C GLY A 568 -14.01 -5.36 1.19
N ARG A 569 -14.59 -6.41 0.62
CA ARG A 569 -14.51 -7.78 1.14
C ARG A 569 -13.25 -8.47 0.65
N ASN A 570 -13.11 -8.66 -0.65
CA ASN A 570 -11.86 -9.08 -1.27
C ASN A 570 -11.35 -7.97 -2.17
N ILE A 571 -10.08 -7.63 -2.03
CA ILE A 571 -9.42 -6.60 -2.82
C ILE A 571 -8.26 -7.25 -3.56
N THR A 572 -8.24 -7.11 -4.88
CA THR A 572 -7.14 -7.55 -5.75
C THR A 572 -6.60 -6.35 -6.51
N LEU A 573 -5.30 -6.11 -6.37
CA LEU A 573 -4.56 -5.08 -7.10
C LEU A 573 -3.52 -5.77 -7.98
N THR A 574 -3.65 -5.66 -9.29
CA THR A 574 -2.76 -6.30 -10.27
C THR A 574 -2.22 -5.26 -11.24
N GLU A 575 -0.89 -5.18 -11.36
CA GLU A 575 -0.21 -4.27 -12.31
C GLU A 575 -0.73 -2.81 -12.24
N SER A 576 -1.16 -2.39 -11.05
CA SER A 576 -1.81 -1.11 -10.80
C SER A 576 -0.92 -0.22 -9.93
N GLN A 577 -1.31 1.03 -9.71
CA GLN A 577 -0.63 1.94 -8.79
C GLN A 577 -1.64 2.62 -7.89
N VAL A 578 -1.32 2.70 -6.59
CA VAL A 578 -2.10 3.43 -5.59
C VAL A 578 -1.16 4.39 -4.86
N SER A 579 -1.25 5.68 -5.15
CA SER A 579 -0.32 6.68 -4.63
C SER A 579 -1.00 7.86 -3.94
N SER A 580 -0.31 8.41 -2.94
CA SER A 580 -0.52 9.75 -2.43
C SER A 580 0.84 10.34 -2.04
N GLU A 581 1.64 10.62 -3.05
CA GLU A 581 3.02 11.05 -2.92
C GLU A 581 3.14 12.57 -2.90
N ALA A 582 4.24 13.09 -2.34
CA ALA A 582 4.60 14.50 -2.40
C ALA A 582 5.91 14.68 -3.17
N PHE A 583 5.92 15.42 -4.27
CA PHE A 583 7.13 15.60 -5.10
C PHE A 583 8.02 16.78 -4.68
N ARG A 584 7.54 17.67 -3.78
CA ARG A 584 8.28 18.85 -3.27
C ARG A 584 8.09 19.03 -1.76
N ASP A 585 7.90 20.26 -1.28
CA ASP A 585 7.92 20.61 0.15
C ASP A 585 6.61 20.28 0.90
N GLY A 586 5.58 19.77 0.22
CA GLY A 586 4.32 19.34 0.84
C GLY A 586 4.44 18.00 1.58
N ASP A 587 3.63 17.79 2.63
CA ASP A 587 3.51 16.48 3.28
C ASP A 587 2.73 15.51 2.38
N ALA A 588 3.15 14.25 2.22
CA ALA A 588 2.39 13.24 1.48
C ALA A 588 1.12 12.80 2.24
N GLY A 589 0.09 12.37 1.51
CA GLY A 589 -1.20 12.00 2.10
C GLY A 589 -1.32 10.51 2.39
N SER A 590 -2.25 10.10 3.26
CA SER A 590 -2.31 8.69 3.70
C SER A 590 -2.94 7.74 2.68
N VAL A 591 -2.44 6.51 2.59
CA VAL A 591 -3.07 5.41 1.85
C VAL A 591 -3.59 4.35 2.82
N SER A 592 -4.87 3.99 2.69
CA SER A 592 -5.51 2.98 3.54
C SER A 592 -6.28 1.95 2.71
N ILE A 593 -5.98 0.67 2.91
CA ILE A 593 -6.64 -0.45 2.22
C ILE A 593 -7.17 -1.42 3.28
N THR A 594 -8.48 -1.61 3.31
CA THR A 594 -9.16 -2.47 4.29
C THR A 594 -10.04 -3.50 3.57
N ALA A 595 -9.64 -4.76 3.64
CA ALA A 595 -10.43 -5.91 3.21
C ALA A 595 -11.01 -6.62 4.44
N THR A 596 -12.24 -7.14 4.38
CA THR A 596 -12.75 -8.05 5.43
C THR A 596 -12.36 -9.51 5.20
N GLY A 597 -12.01 -9.88 3.97
CA GLY A 597 -11.52 -11.17 3.53
C GLY A 597 -10.06 -11.08 3.09
N THR A 598 -9.79 -11.21 1.78
CA THR A 598 -8.43 -11.24 1.22
C THR A 598 -8.00 -9.90 0.63
N LEU A 599 -6.75 -9.50 0.84
CA LEU A 599 -6.05 -8.45 0.10
C LEU A 599 -4.88 -9.08 -0.65
N ALA A 600 -4.93 -9.07 -1.98
CA ALA A 600 -3.87 -9.59 -2.83
C ALA A 600 -3.28 -8.46 -3.69
N ILE A 601 -1.97 -8.26 -3.60
CA ILE A 601 -1.25 -7.18 -4.30
C ILE A 601 -0.15 -7.82 -5.13
N HIS A 602 -0.25 -7.67 -6.46
CA HIS A 602 0.68 -8.22 -7.44
C HIS A 602 1.19 -7.12 -8.35
N ASN A 603 2.51 -6.97 -8.46
CA ASN A 603 3.18 -5.96 -9.29
C ASN A 603 2.60 -4.55 -9.12
N THR A 604 2.24 -4.17 -7.89
CA THR A 604 1.53 -2.92 -7.63
C THR A 604 2.21 -2.13 -6.51
N PRO A 605 2.75 -0.93 -6.79
CA PRO A 605 3.18 -0.01 -5.75
C PRO A 605 1.97 0.61 -5.03
N VAL A 606 2.03 0.59 -3.70
CA VAL A 606 1.13 1.27 -2.76
C VAL A 606 1.97 2.25 -1.94
N ALA A 607 1.93 3.52 -2.32
CA ALA A 607 2.96 4.49 -1.94
C ALA A 607 2.39 5.77 -1.33
N SER A 608 3.09 6.30 -0.33
CA SER A 608 2.82 7.60 0.31
C SER A 608 4.14 8.31 0.63
N THR A 609 4.98 8.41 -0.39
CA THR A 609 6.37 8.86 -0.27
C THR A 609 6.50 10.38 -0.40
N THR A 610 7.63 10.94 0.05
CA THR A 610 7.97 12.35 -0.13
C THR A 610 9.33 12.52 -0.81
N GLY A 611 9.37 13.36 -1.84
CA GLY A 611 10.52 13.74 -2.65
C GLY A 611 11.20 15.04 -2.22
N GLY A 612 10.64 15.77 -1.23
CA GLY A 612 11.17 17.06 -0.76
C GLY A 612 11.10 17.22 0.76
N ALA A 613 11.03 18.47 1.25
CA ALA A 613 11.13 18.76 2.68
C ALA A 613 9.90 18.36 3.53
N GLY A 614 8.76 18.04 2.91
CA GLY A 614 7.56 17.59 3.63
C GLY A 614 7.64 16.13 4.04
N ASN A 615 6.82 15.72 5.02
CA ASN A 615 6.85 14.37 5.59
C ASN A 615 6.07 13.36 4.72
N ALA A 616 6.51 12.10 4.70
CA ALA A 616 5.77 11.02 4.07
C ALA A 616 4.50 10.66 4.87
N GLY A 617 3.49 10.13 4.18
CA GLY A 617 2.17 9.88 4.75
C GLY A 617 2.02 8.41 5.16
N LYS A 618 1.09 8.14 6.07
CA LYS A 618 0.90 6.79 6.60
C LYS A 618 0.34 5.82 5.55
N VAL A 619 0.90 4.61 5.46
CA VAL A 619 0.30 3.49 4.71
C VAL A 619 -0.27 2.46 5.67
N SER A 620 -1.53 2.05 5.49
CA SER A 620 -2.21 1.09 6.37
C SER A 620 -2.94 0.01 5.59
N LEU A 621 -2.56 -1.25 5.81
CA LEU A 621 -3.20 -2.43 5.22
C LEU A 621 -3.90 -3.24 6.31
N SER A 622 -5.15 -3.65 6.09
CA SER A 622 -5.85 -4.56 6.99
C SER A 622 -6.69 -5.59 6.23
N ALA A 623 -6.54 -6.87 6.55
CA ALA A 623 -7.33 -7.95 5.97
C ALA A 623 -7.41 -9.19 6.86
N ALA A 624 -8.25 -10.18 6.54
CA ALA A 624 -8.13 -11.50 7.14
C ALA A 624 -6.89 -12.25 6.60
N SER A 625 -6.58 -12.09 5.31
CA SER A 625 -5.35 -12.60 4.70
C SER A 625 -4.77 -11.56 3.74
N ILE A 626 -3.47 -11.29 3.84
CA ILE A 626 -2.73 -10.40 2.94
C ILE A 626 -1.67 -11.22 2.18
N LEU A 627 -1.63 -11.07 0.86
CA LEU A 627 -0.60 -11.61 -0.01
C LEU A 627 0.06 -10.44 -0.76
N LEU A 628 1.36 -10.25 -0.54
CA LEU A 628 2.20 -9.32 -1.29
C LEU A 628 3.17 -10.14 -2.12
N GLU A 629 3.11 -10.01 -3.45
CA GLU A 629 3.87 -10.87 -4.34
C GLU A 629 4.51 -10.10 -5.50
N ASN A 630 5.73 -10.51 -5.87
CA ASN A 630 6.53 -10.03 -7.00
C ASN A 630 7.30 -8.73 -6.73
N GLN A 631 8.42 -8.56 -7.44
CA GLN A 631 9.40 -7.48 -7.26
C GLN A 631 8.86 -6.05 -7.39
N LEU A 632 7.79 -5.84 -8.17
CA LEU A 632 7.18 -4.52 -8.34
C LEU A 632 6.13 -4.19 -7.26
N THR A 633 5.80 -5.14 -6.38
CA THR A 633 4.93 -4.90 -5.23
C THR A 633 5.71 -4.25 -4.11
N ALA A 634 5.45 -2.96 -3.88
CA ALA A 634 6.08 -2.18 -2.83
C ALA A 634 5.01 -1.45 -2.00
N VAL A 635 5.00 -1.68 -0.68
CA VAL A 635 4.18 -0.94 0.28
C VAL A 635 5.09 0.07 0.97
N SER A 636 5.05 1.34 0.55
CA SER A 636 6.11 2.31 0.86
C SER A 636 5.63 3.63 1.45
N SER A 637 6.41 4.14 2.40
CA SER A 637 6.24 5.49 3.00
C SER A 637 7.61 6.16 3.21
N ASP A 638 8.42 6.12 2.16
CA ASP A 638 9.80 6.58 2.16
C ASP A 638 9.92 8.11 2.12
N THR A 639 11.02 8.64 2.66
CA THR A 639 11.46 10.04 2.47
C THR A 639 12.76 10.12 1.65
N LEU A 640 12.80 11.01 0.66
CA LEU A 640 13.95 11.23 -0.22
C LEU A 640 14.72 12.53 0.06
N ASP A 641 14.33 13.34 1.07
CA ASP A 641 15.02 14.59 1.45
C ASP A 641 14.83 14.90 2.96
N ALA A 642 14.63 16.16 3.37
CA ALA A 642 14.63 16.57 4.78
C ALA A 642 13.41 16.14 5.61
N GLY A 643 12.30 15.74 4.99
CA GLY A 643 11.06 15.34 5.69
C GLY A 643 11.15 13.96 6.34
N ARG A 644 10.32 13.68 7.35
CA ARG A 644 10.31 12.36 8.03
C ARG A 644 9.56 11.32 7.20
N GLY A 645 10.05 10.07 7.22
CA GLY A 645 9.33 8.91 6.69
C GLY A 645 8.02 8.69 7.45
N GLY A 646 7.00 8.16 6.76
CA GLY A 646 5.70 7.87 7.37
C GLY A 646 5.63 6.42 7.82
N ASP A 647 4.70 6.14 8.75
CA ASP A 647 4.59 4.79 9.29
C ASP A 647 3.89 3.85 8.30
N VAL A 648 4.34 2.59 8.26
CA VAL A 648 3.63 1.50 7.59
C VAL A 648 3.03 0.57 8.64
N THR A 649 1.71 0.37 8.61
CA THR A 649 1.01 -0.52 9.54
C THR A 649 0.27 -1.63 8.79
N ILE A 650 0.52 -2.88 9.17
CA ILE A 650 -0.17 -4.04 8.60
C ILE A 650 -0.89 -4.82 9.70
N ARG A 651 -2.19 -5.07 9.52
CA ARG A 651 -3.01 -5.89 10.43
C ARG A 651 -3.66 -7.05 9.70
N ALA A 652 -3.27 -8.29 9.99
CA ALA A 652 -3.77 -9.46 9.27
C ALA A 652 -4.09 -10.68 10.15
N GLY A 653 -4.91 -11.60 9.61
CA GLY A 653 -4.97 -12.98 10.09
C GLY A 653 -3.74 -13.78 9.65
N SER A 654 -3.36 -13.65 8.38
CA SER A 654 -2.12 -14.16 7.79
C SER A 654 -1.51 -13.14 6.84
N LEU A 655 -0.18 -13.10 6.75
CA LEU A 655 0.56 -12.22 5.84
C LEU A 655 1.68 -13.01 5.16
N ASP A 656 1.68 -13.04 3.83
CA ASP A 656 2.77 -13.60 3.02
C ASP A 656 3.41 -12.48 2.18
N VAL A 657 4.74 -12.37 2.25
CA VAL A 657 5.55 -11.41 1.50
C VAL A 657 6.57 -12.19 0.68
N GLU A 658 6.38 -12.27 -0.63
CA GLU A 658 7.06 -13.22 -1.49
C GLU A 658 7.54 -12.65 -2.83
N ASN A 659 8.49 -13.37 -3.43
CA ASN A 659 8.95 -13.16 -4.80
C ASN A 659 9.48 -11.74 -5.05
N GLY A 660 10.14 -11.15 -4.06
CA GLY A 660 10.78 -9.84 -4.13
C GLY A 660 9.91 -8.67 -3.69
N ALA A 661 8.73 -8.93 -3.10
CA ALA A 661 7.86 -7.90 -2.57
C ALA A 661 8.49 -7.18 -1.37
N SER A 662 8.16 -5.90 -1.18
CA SER A 662 8.74 -5.08 -0.10
C SER A 662 7.71 -4.31 0.72
N VAL A 663 8.01 -4.15 2.01
CA VAL A 663 7.28 -3.30 2.96
C VAL A 663 8.29 -2.35 3.59
N VAL A 664 8.21 -1.05 3.27
CA VAL A 664 9.29 -0.10 3.53
C VAL A 664 8.83 1.25 4.11
N ALA A 665 9.58 1.76 5.08
CA ALA A 665 9.40 3.10 5.67
C ALA A 665 10.75 3.81 5.84
N ARG A 666 11.52 3.93 4.75
CA ARG A 666 12.95 4.26 4.79
C ARG A 666 13.23 5.75 4.81
N ALA A 667 14.42 6.10 5.31
CA ALA A 667 15.05 7.40 5.06
C ALA A 667 16.07 7.27 3.92
N ALA A 668 15.67 7.57 2.68
CA ALA A 668 16.40 7.15 1.48
C ALA A 668 17.50 8.11 1.00
N ALA A 669 17.38 9.42 1.24
CA ALA A 669 18.38 10.41 0.82
C ALA A 669 18.19 11.80 1.46
N GLY A 670 18.27 11.94 2.78
CA GLY A 670 18.16 13.29 3.38
C GLY A 670 18.39 13.36 4.89
N THR A 671 18.02 14.49 5.51
CA THR A 671 18.16 14.70 6.96
C THR A 671 16.99 14.19 7.79
N GLY A 672 15.91 13.74 7.15
CA GLY A 672 14.71 13.26 7.84
C GLY A 672 14.84 11.82 8.33
N ASP A 673 14.32 11.53 9.51
CA ASP A 673 14.29 10.19 10.10
C ASP A 673 13.29 9.28 9.34
N GLY A 674 13.56 7.97 9.28
CA GLY A 674 12.68 6.96 8.70
C GLY A 674 11.42 6.73 9.54
N GLY A 675 10.37 6.24 8.89
CA GLY A 675 9.10 5.91 9.54
C GLY A 675 9.13 4.52 10.20
N ALA A 676 8.22 4.24 11.12
CA ALA A 676 8.15 2.93 11.76
C ALA A 676 7.35 1.91 10.94
N VAL A 677 7.73 0.64 11.02
CA VAL A 677 6.94 -0.48 10.48
C VAL A 677 6.34 -1.28 11.63
N ASP A 678 5.00 -1.34 11.73
CA ASP A 678 4.26 -2.11 12.75
C ASP A 678 3.39 -3.17 12.09
N ILE A 679 3.74 -4.44 12.31
CA ILE A 679 3.06 -5.61 11.76
C ILE A 679 2.41 -6.41 12.88
N GLN A 680 1.09 -6.57 12.78
CA GLN A 680 0.27 -7.33 13.72
C GLN A 680 -0.45 -8.44 12.95
N VAL A 681 0.00 -9.67 13.12
CA VAL A 681 -0.54 -10.87 12.46
C VAL A 681 -0.99 -11.85 13.54
N THR A 682 -2.23 -12.33 13.48
CA THR A 682 -2.72 -13.28 14.51
C THR A 682 -2.31 -14.73 14.25
N GLY A 683 -2.05 -15.10 12.98
CA GLY A 683 -1.58 -16.40 12.53
C GLY A 683 -0.16 -16.33 11.95
N ALA A 684 0.04 -16.94 10.78
CA ALA A 684 1.37 -17.03 10.16
C ALA A 684 1.76 -15.75 9.40
N LEU A 685 3.00 -15.31 9.63
CA LEU A 685 3.73 -14.34 8.83
C LEU A 685 4.90 -15.05 8.14
N ARG A 686 4.96 -14.97 6.81
CA ARG A 686 6.09 -15.47 6.03
C ARG A 686 6.70 -14.37 5.17
N VAL A 687 8.03 -14.30 5.19
CA VAL A 687 8.86 -13.42 4.38
C VAL A 687 9.86 -14.30 3.64
N ALA A 688 9.76 -14.39 2.32
CA ALA A 688 10.55 -15.32 1.52
C ALA A 688 10.83 -14.82 0.11
N GLY A 689 11.79 -15.46 -0.57
CA GLY A 689 12.04 -15.24 -1.99
C GLY A 689 12.48 -13.81 -2.32
N ASP A 690 13.57 -13.36 -1.70
CA ASP A 690 14.18 -12.03 -1.87
C ASP A 690 13.29 -10.86 -1.40
N SER A 691 12.32 -11.14 -0.53
CA SER A 691 11.37 -10.16 -0.01
C SER A 691 11.82 -9.58 1.33
N TYR A 692 11.45 -8.34 1.64
CA TYR A 692 11.93 -7.70 2.86
C TYR A 692 10.93 -6.74 3.51
N ILE A 693 11.05 -6.62 4.83
CA ILE A 693 10.33 -5.68 5.68
C ILE A 693 11.39 -4.77 6.31
N SER A 694 11.39 -3.48 5.99
CA SER A 694 12.52 -2.59 6.29
C SER A 694 12.08 -1.20 6.72
N ALA A 695 12.81 -0.62 7.67
CA ALA A 695 12.73 0.80 8.02
C ALA A 695 14.11 1.47 7.94
N ASP A 696 14.96 0.99 7.03
CA ASP A 696 16.38 1.33 6.97
C ASP A 696 16.64 2.82 6.66
N ALA A 697 17.81 3.32 7.08
CA ALA A 697 18.36 4.61 6.67
C ALA A 697 19.42 4.41 5.58
N VAL A 698 19.18 4.95 4.39
CA VAL A 698 20.00 4.75 3.21
C VAL A 698 20.63 6.09 2.83
N PHE A 699 21.96 6.18 2.84
CA PHE A 699 22.78 7.35 2.42
C PHE A 699 22.53 8.72 3.07
N GLY A 700 21.44 8.92 3.83
CA GLY A 700 21.05 10.17 4.48
C GLY A 700 21.60 10.38 5.91
N LEU A 701 21.46 11.61 6.42
CA LEU A 701 21.79 12.00 7.81
C LEU A 701 20.70 11.60 8.82
N GLY A 702 19.51 11.22 8.35
CA GLY A 702 18.39 10.77 9.20
C GLY A 702 18.60 9.39 9.81
N ARG A 703 17.95 9.11 10.94
CA ARG A 703 17.98 7.81 11.62
C ARG A 703 17.02 6.81 10.95
N ALA A 704 17.31 5.53 11.04
CA ALA A 704 16.37 4.48 10.62
C ALA A 704 15.16 4.42 11.57
N GLY A 705 14.00 4.04 11.05
CA GLY A 705 12.76 3.89 11.83
C GLY A 705 12.67 2.53 12.51
N ALA A 706 11.86 2.38 13.56
CA ALA A 706 11.77 1.10 14.28
C ALA A 706 10.91 0.06 13.53
N VAL A 707 11.27 -1.22 13.62
CA VAL A 707 10.43 -2.33 13.12
C VAL A 707 9.89 -3.15 14.28
N LYS A 708 8.57 -3.33 14.30
CA LYS A 708 7.86 -4.15 15.28
C LYS A 708 7.01 -5.21 14.58
N VAL A 709 7.26 -6.47 14.90
CA VAL A 709 6.54 -7.62 14.37
C VAL A 709 5.93 -8.41 15.53
N ASN A 710 4.62 -8.61 15.48
CA ASN A 710 3.89 -9.50 16.36
C ASN A 710 3.11 -10.49 15.49
N ALA A 711 3.42 -11.78 15.59
CA ALA A 711 2.85 -12.84 14.76
C ALA A 711 2.42 -14.05 15.62
N GLY A 712 1.51 -14.88 15.10
CA GLY A 712 1.30 -16.22 15.65
C GLY A 712 2.55 -17.09 15.43
N ASP A 713 3.02 -17.16 14.19
CA ASP A 713 4.29 -17.76 13.79
C ASP A 713 4.98 -16.86 12.76
N LEU A 714 6.31 -16.75 12.79
CA LEU A 714 7.13 -16.01 11.83
C LEU A 714 8.13 -16.94 11.14
N THR A 715 8.18 -16.89 9.81
CA THR A 715 9.26 -17.49 9.01
C THR A 715 9.92 -16.42 8.15
N VAL A 716 11.24 -16.27 8.28
CA VAL A 716 12.10 -15.47 7.39
C VAL A 716 13.02 -16.45 6.67
N ASP A 717 12.77 -16.68 5.38
CA ASP A 717 13.47 -17.69 4.57
C ASP A 717 14.22 -17.03 3.40
N GLY A 718 15.55 -16.98 3.50
CA GLY A 718 16.42 -16.39 2.49
C GLY A 718 16.57 -17.22 1.21
N GLY A 719 16.04 -18.44 1.14
CA GLY A 719 16.14 -19.27 -0.06
C GLY A 719 17.57 -19.61 -0.49
N GLY A 720 18.58 -19.39 0.37
CA GLY A 720 20.00 -19.59 0.10
C GLY A 720 20.80 -18.29 -0.12
N ASN A 721 20.21 -17.11 0.06
CA ASN A 721 20.87 -15.81 -0.04
C ASN A 721 20.48 -14.88 1.13
N THR A 722 21.06 -13.68 1.19
CA THR A 722 20.85 -12.71 2.28
C THR A 722 19.94 -11.53 1.91
N PHE A 723 19.13 -11.64 0.86
CA PHE A 723 18.24 -10.56 0.42
C PHE A 723 16.90 -10.54 1.17
N THR A 724 16.56 -11.60 1.89
CA THR A 724 15.31 -11.68 2.66
C THR A 724 15.56 -11.28 4.10
N HIS A 725 14.99 -10.16 4.55
CA HIS A 725 15.25 -9.63 5.89
C HIS A 725 14.07 -8.88 6.51
N VAL A 726 14.08 -8.84 7.85
CA VAL A 726 13.31 -7.92 8.68
C VAL A 726 14.29 -6.99 9.37
N SER A 727 14.41 -5.74 8.90
CA SER A 727 15.55 -4.89 9.23
C SER A 727 15.21 -3.45 9.60
N SER A 728 16.10 -2.84 10.38
CA SER A 728 16.15 -1.40 10.59
C SER A 728 17.62 -0.95 10.56
N ASP A 729 18.27 -1.27 9.45
CA ASP A 729 19.70 -1.08 9.26
C ASP A 729 20.02 0.37 8.87
N THR A 730 21.28 0.78 9.01
CA THR A 730 21.77 2.08 8.52
C THR A 730 22.96 1.91 7.59
N TYR A 731 22.91 2.58 6.44
CA TYR A 731 23.99 2.73 5.47
C TYR A 731 24.56 4.15 5.46
N GLY A 732 23.98 5.06 6.26
CA GLY A 732 24.35 6.47 6.35
C GLY A 732 24.87 6.86 7.74
N PRO A 733 25.24 8.13 7.95
CA PRO A 733 25.69 8.65 9.25
C PRO A 733 24.63 8.64 10.36
N GLY A 734 23.34 8.44 10.05
CA GLY A 734 22.30 8.25 11.06
C GLY A 734 22.36 6.89 11.74
N ASN A 735 21.86 6.79 12.98
CA ASN A 735 21.79 5.51 13.71
C ASN A 735 20.72 4.57 13.14
N ALA A 736 20.94 3.27 13.25
CA ALA A 736 19.93 2.23 13.03
C ALA A 736 18.80 2.32 14.08
N GLY A 737 17.62 1.82 13.73
CA GLY A 737 16.42 1.80 14.58
C GLY A 737 16.22 0.43 15.21
N GLY A 738 15.47 0.33 16.30
CA GLY A 738 15.28 -0.95 16.99
C GLY A 738 14.38 -1.93 16.22
N VAL A 739 14.67 -3.22 16.31
CA VAL A 739 13.83 -4.31 15.80
C VAL A 739 13.29 -5.14 16.95
N THR A 740 11.96 -5.28 17.05
CA THR A 740 11.30 -6.10 18.06
C THR A 740 10.39 -7.13 17.40
N VAL A 741 10.61 -8.41 17.70
CA VAL A 741 9.85 -9.52 17.12
C VAL A 741 9.25 -10.38 18.23
N THR A 742 7.95 -10.65 18.18
CA THR A 742 7.23 -11.52 19.11
C THR A 742 6.39 -12.54 18.34
N ALA A 743 6.59 -13.83 18.57
CA ALA A 743 5.76 -14.89 17.98
C ALA A 743 5.83 -16.22 18.75
N ASN A 744 4.93 -17.18 18.53
CA ASN A 744 5.07 -18.51 19.17
C ASN A 744 6.27 -19.27 18.60
N THR A 745 6.42 -19.27 17.28
CA THR A 745 7.57 -19.85 16.57
C THR A 745 8.21 -18.80 15.70
N ILE A 746 9.53 -18.68 15.74
CA ILE A 746 10.33 -17.85 14.83
C ILE A 746 11.35 -18.74 14.14
N ASN A 747 11.30 -18.81 12.81
CA ASN A 747 12.27 -19.50 11.97
C ASN A 747 13.02 -18.48 11.13
N VAL A 748 14.32 -18.37 11.34
CA VAL A 748 15.25 -17.55 10.54
C VAL A 748 16.19 -18.50 9.83
N ILE A 749 15.95 -18.76 8.54
CA ILE A 749 16.54 -19.90 7.84
C ILE A 749 17.09 -19.55 6.46
N ASN A 750 18.04 -20.37 6.00
CA ASN A 750 18.58 -20.34 4.63
C ASN A 750 19.06 -18.95 4.18
N GLY A 751 19.75 -18.21 5.05
CA GLY A 751 20.23 -16.85 4.76
C GLY A 751 19.28 -15.71 5.14
N GLY A 752 18.07 -16.00 5.63
CA GLY A 752 17.15 -14.98 6.14
C GLY A 752 17.72 -14.24 7.35
N ALA A 753 17.38 -12.96 7.52
CA ALA A 753 17.93 -12.12 8.60
C ALA A 753 16.89 -11.32 9.38
N ILE A 754 17.14 -11.12 10.68
CA ILE A 754 16.50 -10.11 11.53
C ILE A 754 17.60 -9.19 12.05
N SER A 755 17.65 -7.93 11.60
CA SER A 755 18.82 -7.08 11.77
C SER A 755 18.53 -5.63 12.18
N SER A 756 19.50 -5.02 12.86
CA SER A 756 19.54 -3.59 13.17
C SER A 756 20.98 -3.07 13.09
N ASN A 757 21.62 -3.35 11.97
CA ASN A 757 23.06 -3.21 11.75
C ASN A 757 23.44 -1.78 11.32
N ALA A 758 24.67 -1.37 11.63
CA ALA A 758 25.32 -0.22 11.02
C ALA A 758 26.31 -0.70 9.96
N LEU A 759 25.93 -0.63 8.68
CA LEU A 759 26.66 -1.27 7.59
C LEU A 759 27.83 -0.43 7.05
N SER A 760 28.64 -1.02 6.18
CA SER A 760 29.84 -0.37 5.61
C SER A 760 29.53 1.01 5.02
N GLY A 761 30.23 2.03 5.51
CA GLY A 761 30.05 3.43 5.10
C GLY A 761 29.11 4.25 6.00
N SER A 762 28.50 3.64 7.00
CA SER A 762 27.80 4.35 8.07
C SER A 762 28.78 5.10 9.00
N GLU A 763 28.31 6.15 9.69
CA GLU A 763 28.98 6.75 10.88
C GLU A 763 28.10 6.59 12.14
N GLY A 764 26.94 5.94 11.99
CA GLY A 764 25.94 5.77 13.04
C GLY A 764 26.12 4.47 13.82
N ASN A 765 25.46 4.39 14.98
CA ASN A 765 25.43 3.18 15.79
C ASN A 765 24.35 2.20 15.31
N ALA A 766 24.59 0.91 15.51
CA ALA A 766 23.59 -0.14 15.36
C ALA A 766 22.48 -0.02 16.44
N GLY A 767 21.27 -0.49 16.14
CA GLY A 767 20.10 -0.40 17.02
C GLY A 767 19.84 -1.72 17.73
N THR A 768 18.96 -1.75 18.74
CA THR A 768 18.72 -2.99 19.52
C THR A 768 17.81 -3.97 18.78
N VAL A 769 18.15 -5.26 18.81
CA VAL A 769 17.28 -6.37 18.38
C VAL A 769 16.73 -7.10 19.60
N ALA A 770 15.40 -7.21 19.71
CA ALA A 770 14.70 -7.89 20.79
C ALA A 770 13.75 -8.97 20.25
N ILE A 771 13.95 -10.22 20.65
CA ILE A 771 13.15 -11.37 20.24
C ILE A 771 12.46 -12.01 21.46
N ASN A 772 11.16 -12.26 21.34
CA ASN A 772 10.38 -13.01 22.31
C ASN A 772 9.64 -14.15 21.59
N ALA A 773 9.94 -15.41 21.93
CA ALA A 773 9.28 -16.54 21.30
C ALA A 773 8.99 -17.74 22.20
N GLY A 774 8.11 -18.64 21.75
CA GLY A 774 8.09 -20.01 22.29
C GLY A 774 9.31 -20.79 21.78
N THR A 775 9.53 -20.80 20.47
CA THR A 775 10.70 -21.43 19.85
C THR A 775 11.36 -20.47 18.86
N LEU A 776 12.67 -20.27 18.98
CA LEU A 776 13.51 -19.60 17.98
C LEU A 776 14.43 -20.62 17.32
N THR A 777 14.37 -20.74 15.99
CA THR A 777 15.30 -21.52 15.18
C THR A 777 16.06 -20.59 14.24
N VAL A 778 17.38 -20.56 14.36
CA VAL A 778 18.30 -19.84 13.47
C VAL A 778 19.17 -20.90 12.77
N ARG A 779 19.02 -21.09 11.45
CA ARG A 779 19.62 -22.25 10.76
C ARG A 779 20.10 -21.97 9.34
N ASN A 780 21.12 -22.70 8.87
CA ASN A 780 21.56 -22.69 7.46
C ASN A 780 21.87 -21.27 6.93
N GLY A 781 22.66 -20.49 7.66
CA GLY A 781 23.01 -19.11 7.31
C GLY A 781 22.02 -18.05 7.80
N GLY A 782 20.99 -18.44 8.58
CA GLY A 782 20.09 -17.48 9.22
C GLY A 782 20.82 -16.58 10.23
N GLY A 783 20.42 -15.32 10.34
CA GLY A 783 21.07 -14.33 11.21
C GLY A 783 20.12 -13.52 12.09
N VAL A 784 20.50 -13.30 13.35
CA VAL A 784 19.90 -12.31 14.24
C VAL A 784 21.01 -11.38 14.71
N SER A 785 21.04 -10.15 14.22
CA SER A 785 22.22 -9.30 14.40
C SER A 785 21.95 -7.83 14.72
N SER A 786 22.88 -7.25 15.46
CA SER A 786 22.99 -5.81 15.72
C SER A 786 24.46 -5.40 15.58
N ASP A 787 25.03 -5.77 14.44
CA ASP A 787 26.45 -5.65 14.13
C ASP A 787 26.78 -4.24 13.59
N THR A 788 28.03 -3.82 13.72
CA THR A 788 28.56 -2.62 13.08
C THR A 788 29.73 -2.97 12.17
N GLU A 789 29.61 -2.61 10.89
CA GLU A 789 30.65 -2.62 9.87
C GLU A 789 31.18 -1.20 9.63
N SER A 790 31.09 -0.33 10.64
CA SER A 790 31.57 1.05 10.60
C SER A 790 32.28 1.47 11.88
N ASP A 791 32.71 2.75 11.96
CA ASP A 791 33.31 3.34 13.15
C ASP A 791 32.30 3.56 14.32
N GLY A 792 31.02 3.25 14.10
CA GLY A 792 29.96 3.31 15.11
C GLY A 792 29.95 2.09 16.04
N HIS A 793 29.21 2.19 17.15
CA HIS A 793 29.06 1.10 18.12
C HIS A 793 28.00 0.07 17.70
N ALA A 794 28.24 -1.21 17.99
CA ALA A 794 27.25 -2.27 17.84
C ALA A 794 26.12 -2.11 18.87
N GLY A 795 24.91 -2.58 18.55
CA GLY A 795 23.74 -2.47 19.41
C GLY A 795 23.46 -3.80 20.14
N ASN A 796 22.59 -3.80 21.14
CA ASN A 796 22.36 -5.00 21.94
C ASN A 796 21.44 -6.01 21.21
N VAL A 797 21.65 -7.30 21.48
CA VAL A 797 20.73 -8.38 21.10
C VAL A 797 20.15 -9.03 22.34
N GLN A 798 18.82 -9.08 22.44
CA GLN A 798 18.09 -9.71 23.53
C GLN A 798 17.16 -10.80 22.99
N VAL A 799 17.32 -12.04 23.43
CA VAL A 799 16.49 -13.17 23.01
C VAL A 799 15.91 -13.87 24.23
N VAL A 800 14.59 -13.97 24.28
CA VAL A 800 13.85 -14.71 25.31
C VAL A 800 12.99 -15.76 24.62
N ALA A 801 13.27 -17.06 24.84
CA ALA A 801 12.41 -18.12 24.31
C ALA A 801 12.44 -19.44 25.08
N ASP A 802 11.38 -20.24 25.04
CA ASP A 802 11.43 -21.56 25.70
C ASP A 802 12.51 -22.46 25.09
N THR A 803 12.61 -22.51 23.76
CA THR A 803 13.66 -23.25 23.04
C THR A 803 14.36 -22.37 22.03
N ILE A 804 15.70 -22.36 22.07
CA ILE A 804 16.54 -21.68 21.09
C ILE A 804 17.43 -22.73 20.43
N VAL A 805 17.41 -22.78 19.10
CA VAL A 805 18.28 -23.61 18.27
C VAL A 805 19.06 -22.72 17.32
N VAL A 806 20.38 -22.70 17.44
CA VAL A 806 21.30 -22.07 16.50
C VAL A 806 22.10 -23.17 15.83
N ASP A 807 21.86 -23.42 14.55
CA ASP A 807 22.45 -24.54 13.81
C ASP A 807 23.06 -24.07 12.50
N GLY A 808 24.40 -24.03 12.45
CA GLY A 808 25.14 -23.57 11.28
C GLY A 808 24.93 -24.44 10.04
N GLY A 809 24.57 -25.71 10.21
CA GLY A 809 24.63 -26.70 9.15
C GLY A 809 26.08 -27.01 8.72
N LEU A 810 26.25 -27.97 7.83
CA LEU A 810 27.59 -28.39 7.35
C LEU A 810 28.08 -27.57 6.15
N ASP A 811 27.22 -26.72 5.57
CA ASP A 811 27.53 -25.90 4.40
C ASP A 811 27.99 -24.49 4.83
N ALA A 812 29.30 -24.27 4.81
CA ALA A 812 29.98 -23.05 5.28
C ALA A 812 29.81 -21.80 4.36
N SER A 813 28.74 -21.72 3.54
CA SER A 813 28.58 -20.60 2.61
C SER A 813 28.10 -19.32 3.27
N LEU A 814 27.35 -19.41 4.37
CA LEU A 814 26.82 -18.28 5.14
C LEU A 814 26.95 -18.58 6.64
N THR A 815 27.35 -17.58 7.43
CA THR A 815 27.48 -17.70 8.88
C THR A 815 26.10 -17.70 9.54
N THR A 816 25.85 -18.68 10.42
CA THR A 816 24.64 -18.68 11.26
C THR A 816 24.98 -18.12 12.63
N ALA A 817 24.39 -16.99 13.00
CA ALA A 817 24.76 -16.30 14.23
C ALA A 817 23.62 -15.55 14.92
N ILE A 818 23.75 -15.45 16.24
CA ILE A 818 23.15 -14.39 17.05
C ILE A 818 24.29 -13.47 17.48
N SER A 819 24.37 -12.25 16.93
CA SER A 819 25.58 -11.43 17.03
C SER A 819 25.35 -9.94 17.35
N SER A 820 26.31 -9.37 18.06
CA SER A 820 26.43 -7.93 18.34
C SER A 820 27.89 -7.50 18.19
N THR A 821 28.41 -7.70 16.98
CA THR A 821 29.83 -7.63 16.63
C THR A 821 30.20 -6.28 16.04
N SER A 822 31.39 -5.77 16.38
CA SER A 822 32.02 -4.62 15.74
C SER A 822 33.18 -5.04 14.85
N ILE A 823 33.09 -4.75 13.55
CA ILE A 823 34.10 -5.14 12.56
C ILE A 823 35.21 -4.08 12.45
N PHE A 824 34.86 -2.78 12.57
CA PHE A 824 35.80 -1.66 12.52
C PHE A 824 35.94 -1.01 13.91
N ALA A 825 36.36 0.25 13.98
CA ALA A 825 36.51 0.93 15.26
C ALA A 825 35.13 1.05 15.94
N GLY A 826 35.03 0.77 17.23
CA GLY A 826 33.76 0.82 17.94
C GLY A 826 33.58 -0.36 18.89
N ASP A 827 32.89 -0.11 19.99
CA ASP A 827 32.59 -1.14 20.99
C ASP A 827 31.49 -2.08 20.48
N ALA A 828 31.64 -3.37 20.78
CA ALA A 828 30.63 -4.40 20.56
C ALA A 828 29.51 -4.29 21.62
N GLY A 829 28.30 -4.71 21.28
CA GLY A 829 27.13 -4.60 22.16
C GLY A 829 26.87 -5.88 22.94
N THR A 830 25.97 -5.87 23.91
CA THR A 830 25.71 -7.06 24.74
C THR A 830 24.76 -8.04 24.03
N VAL A 831 25.06 -9.34 24.13
CA VAL A 831 24.13 -10.42 23.75
C VAL A 831 23.55 -11.07 25.01
N ASN A 832 22.24 -10.98 25.19
CA ASN A 832 21.51 -11.56 26.33
C ASN A 832 20.54 -12.66 25.84
N ILE A 833 20.71 -13.89 26.33
CA ILE A 833 19.89 -15.05 25.99
C ILE A 833 19.23 -15.60 27.26
N ASP A 834 17.92 -15.76 27.24
CA ASP A 834 17.13 -16.42 28.31
C ASP A 834 16.27 -17.54 27.69
N ALA A 835 16.49 -18.79 28.13
CA ALA A 835 15.72 -19.92 27.60
C ALA A 835 15.46 -21.07 28.56
N LYS A 836 14.53 -21.98 28.24
CA LYS A 836 14.47 -23.28 28.94
C LYS A 836 15.50 -24.24 28.35
N THR A 837 15.67 -24.25 27.03
CA THR A 837 16.62 -25.08 26.32
C THR A 837 17.37 -24.25 25.27
N LEU A 838 18.70 -24.25 25.32
CA LEU A 838 19.57 -23.67 24.29
C LEU A 838 20.41 -24.77 23.63
N LYS A 839 20.35 -24.84 22.30
CA LYS A 839 21.21 -25.71 21.48
C LYS A 839 21.98 -24.86 20.48
N VAL A 840 23.31 -24.96 20.50
CA VAL A 840 24.18 -24.32 19.51
C VAL A 840 25.00 -25.42 18.85
N MET A 841 24.77 -25.65 17.56
CA MET A 841 25.28 -26.83 16.86
C MET A 841 25.87 -26.47 15.51
N GLY A 842 26.69 -27.36 14.95
CA GLY A 842 27.10 -27.30 13.55
C GLY A 842 27.80 -25.99 13.17
N TYR A 843 28.72 -25.50 14.01
CA TYR A 843 29.40 -24.21 13.84
C TYR A 843 28.47 -22.98 13.89
N GLY A 844 27.36 -23.07 14.62
CA GLY A 844 26.55 -21.91 14.99
C GLY A 844 27.24 -21.03 16.05
N PHE A 845 27.01 -19.71 15.99
CA PHE A 845 27.65 -18.73 16.87
C PHE A 845 26.66 -17.92 17.71
N ILE A 846 27.04 -17.65 18.96
CA ILE A 846 26.49 -16.56 19.77
C ILE A 846 27.67 -15.67 20.17
N SER A 847 27.72 -14.44 19.65
CA SER A 847 28.94 -13.63 19.80
C SER A 847 28.75 -12.13 19.97
N SER A 848 29.73 -11.53 20.66
CA SER A 848 29.87 -10.08 20.81
C SER A 848 31.36 -9.72 20.70
N ASP A 849 31.87 -9.69 19.47
CA ASP A 849 33.29 -9.52 19.21
C ASP A 849 33.63 -8.12 18.71
N THR A 850 34.87 -7.71 18.91
CA THR A 850 35.47 -6.54 18.25
C THR A 850 36.65 -6.97 17.40
N LEU A 851 36.60 -6.72 16.10
CA LEU A 851 37.64 -7.10 15.14
C LEU A 851 38.65 -5.97 14.86
N ASP A 852 38.35 -4.72 15.26
CA ASP A 852 39.29 -3.61 15.27
C ASP A 852 39.30 -2.88 16.64
N VAL A 853 39.59 -1.57 16.67
CA VAL A 853 39.76 -0.80 17.92
C VAL A 853 38.42 -0.61 18.63
N GLY A 854 38.23 -1.26 19.78
CA GLY A 854 37.05 -1.15 20.62
C GLY A 854 36.99 -2.26 21.68
N LYS A 855 36.09 -2.12 22.64
CA LYS A 855 35.85 -3.15 23.66
C LYS A 855 34.88 -4.20 23.13
N GLY A 856 35.19 -5.47 23.40
CA GLY A 856 34.25 -6.58 23.22
C GLY A 856 33.07 -6.44 24.18
N GLY A 857 31.88 -6.88 23.76
CA GLY A 857 30.68 -6.78 24.57
C GLY A 857 30.42 -8.06 25.36
N ASP A 858 29.60 -7.96 26.40
CA ASP A 858 29.29 -9.11 27.24
C ASP A 858 28.38 -10.10 26.50
N VAL A 859 28.55 -11.39 26.79
CA VAL A 859 27.60 -12.44 26.41
C VAL A 859 27.03 -13.11 27.66
N LYS A 860 25.72 -12.98 27.86
CA LYS A 860 25.01 -13.47 29.04
C LYS A 860 23.96 -14.50 28.63
N VAL A 861 24.14 -15.74 29.07
CA VAL A 861 23.27 -16.87 28.73
C VAL A 861 22.69 -17.48 30.01
N HIS A 862 21.37 -17.43 30.14
CA HIS A 862 20.62 -18.13 31.16
C HIS A 862 19.77 -19.21 30.49
N ALA A 863 19.94 -20.49 30.88
CA ALA A 863 19.00 -21.51 30.42
C ALA A 863 18.78 -22.69 31.37
N GLY A 864 17.67 -23.41 31.23
CA GLY A 864 17.48 -24.69 31.96
C GLY A 864 18.53 -25.73 31.55
N ALA A 865 18.65 -25.98 30.25
CA ALA A 865 19.64 -26.88 29.66
C ALA A 865 20.36 -26.21 28.48
N ILE A 866 21.69 -26.35 28.45
CA ILE A 866 22.56 -25.85 27.38
C ILE A 866 23.31 -27.03 26.75
N THR A 867 23.26 -27.14 25.42
CA THR A 867 24.02 -28.11 24.63
C THR A 867 24.77 -27.38 23.53
N LEU A 868 26.09 -27.44 23.55
CA LEU A 868 26.93 -26.99 22.43
C LEU A 868 27.57 -28.22 21.78
N ASP A 869 27.39 -28.35 20.48
CA ASP A 869 27.93 -29.46 19.68
C ASP A 869 28.62 -28.90 18.43
N SER A 870 29.95 -28.74 18.48
CA SER A 870 30.69 -27.91 17.51
C SER A 870 30.16 -26.47 17.41
N GLY A 871 29.56 -25.92 18.47
CA GLY A 871 29.05 -24.55 18.54
C GLY A 871 29.86 -23.65 19.47
N ASP A 872 29.75 -22.34 19.29
CA ASP A 872 30.56 -21.34 20.00
C ASP A 872 29.70 -20.27 20.71
N ILE A 873 30.03 -19.99 21.97
CA ILE A 873 29.58 -18.81 22.73
C ILE A 873 30.82 -17.99 23.08
N ARG A 874 30.95 -16.77 22.54
CA ARG A 874 32.21 -16.02 22.64
C ARG A 874 32.06 -14.50 22.74
N SER A 875 32.97 -13.89 23.47
CA SER A 875 33.27 -12.45 23.40
C SER A 875 34.75 -12.29 23.13
N SER A 876 35.16 -11.53 22.13
CA SER A 876 36.57 -11.49 21.74
C SER A 876 37.03 -10.13 21.24
N THR A 877 38.34 -9.87 21.34
CA THR A 877 38.99 -8.67 20.78
C THR A 877 40.17 -9.06 19.90
N LEU A 878 40.30 -8.42 18.73
CA LEU A 878 41.39 -8.70 17.78
C LEU A 878 42.50 -7.64 17.81
N THR A 879 42.19 -6.37 18.11
CA THR A 879 43.16 -5.26 18.13
C THR A 879 43.15 -4.51 19.49
N GLN A 880 42.86 -3.22 19.56
CA GLN A 880 42.91 -2.46 20.81
C GLN A 880 41.57 -2.49 21.55
N GLY A 881 41.60 -2.71 22.87
CA GLY A 881 40.41 -2.76 23.72
C GLY A 881 40.19 -4.14 24.33
N ASP A 882 39.62 -4.19 25.53
CA ASP A 882 39.45 -5.43 26.30
C ASP A 882 38.30 -6.27 25.74
N ALA A 883 38.39 -7.60 25.80
CA ALA A 883 37.25 -8.49 25.51
C ALA A 883 36.19 -8.39 26.63
N GLY A 884 34.93 -8.65 26.27
CA GLY A 884 33.82 -8.64 27.22
C GLY A 884 33.71 -9.94 28.02
N ASP A 885 32.88 -9.93 29.06
CA ASP A 885 32.71 -11.10 29.92
C ASP A 885 31.69 -12.08 29.32
N VAL A 886 31.92 -13.38 29.52
CA VAL A 886 30.98 -14.44 29.16
C VAL A 886 30.40 -15.06 30.43
N THR A 887 29.11 -14.90 30.65
CA THR A 887 28.39 -15.46 31.81
C THR A 887 27.37 -16.49 31.36
N VAL A 888 27.47 -17.70 31.89
CA VAL A 888 26.58 -18.83 31.57
C VAL A 888 26.01 -19.42 32.85
N ASN A 889 24.69 -19.51 32.95
CA ASN A 889 23.99 -20.08 34.09
C ASN A 889 22.95 -21.11 33.63
N ALA A 890 23.11 -22.37 34.03
CA ALA A 890 22.13 -23.41 33.72
C ALA A 890 21.98 -24.54 34.74
N THR A 891 20.96 -25.39 34.59
CA THR A 891 20.88 -26.64 35.38
C THR A 891 21.81 -27.70 34.80
N THR A 892 21.88 -27.81 33.47
CA THR A 892 22.78 -28.75 32.79
C THR A 892 23.49 -28.06 31.63
N VAL A 893 24.82 -28.21 31.56
CA VAL A 893 25.64 -27.73 30.45
C VAL A 893 26.42 -28.91 29.87
N THR A 894 26.29 -29.15 28.57
CA THR A 894 27.06 -30.16 27.82
C THR A 894 27.78 -29.50 26.67
N LEU A 895 29.10 -29.66 26.59
CA LEU A 895 29.95 -29.22 25.48
C LEU A 895 30.53 -30.45 24.81
N ASP A 896 30.40 -30.59 23.50
CA ASP A 896 31.00 -31.71 22.75
C ASP A 896 31.51 -31.28 21.36
N HIS A 897 32.32 -32.15 20.74
CA HIS A 897 32.88 -32.00 19.39
C HIS A 897 33.49 -30.61 19.12
N ALA A 898 34.48 -30.22 19.94
CA ALA A 898 35.20 -28.94 19.83
C ALA A 898 34.35 -27.67 20.07
N ALA A 899 33.27 -27.77 20.84
CA ALA A 899 32.51 -26.61 21.31
C ALA A 899 33.33 -25.66 22.20
N THR A 900 33.03 -24.36 22.13
CA THR A 900 33.76 -23.29 22.85
C THR A 900 32.82 -22.42 23.67
N ILE A 901 33.21 -22.18 24.93
CA ILE A 901 32.75 -21.01 25.70
C ILE A 901 33.98 -20.20 26.05
N GLY A 902 34.11 -18.97 25.54
CA GLY A 902 35.34 -18.22 25.80
C GLY A 902 35.29 -16.71 25.70
N SER A 903 36.21 -16.08 26.44
CA SER A 903 36.51 -14.66 26.33
C SER A 903 37.99 -14.48 26.00
N ASP A 904 38.29 -14.10 24.76
CA ASP A 904 39.63 -14.20 24.18
C ASP A 904 40.16 -12.86 23.64
N ALA A 905 41.45 -12.57 23.90
CA ALA A 905 42.21 -11.49 23.29
C ALA A 905 43.20 -12.07 22.27
N PHE A 906 42.93 -11.92 20.98
CA PHE A 906 43.71 -12.56 19.91
C PHE A 906 45.11 -11.92 19.72
N SER A 907 45.94 -12.50 18.82
CA SER A 907 47.37 -12.16 18.69
C SER A 907 47.70 -10.71 18.30
N GLY A 908 46.74 -10.00 17.70
CA GLY A 908 46.85 -8.57 17.41
C GLY A 908 46.53 -7.67 18.60
N SER A 909 46.00 -8.24 19.69
CA SER A 909 45.32 -7.45 20.71
C SER A 909 46.28 -6.73 21.66
N THR A 910 45.90 -5.52 22.08
CA THR A 910 46.56 -4.83 23.21
C THR A 910 45.71 -4.80 24.48
N GLY A 911 44.44 -5.19 24.41
CA GLY A 911 43.54 -5.30 25.55
C GLY A 911 43.66 -6.65 26.27
N HIS A 912 43.04 -6.72 27.43
CA HIS A 912 42.94 -7.92 28.26
C HIS A 912 41.80 -8.81 27.77
N ALA A 913 41.93 -10.13 27.97
CA ALA A 913 40.80 -11.02 27.80
C ALA A 913 39.84 -10.88 29.00
N GLY A 914 38.54 -11.04 28.76
CA GLY A 914 37.50 -10.92 29.79
C GLY A 914 37.38 -12.16 30.67
N ILE A 915 36.40 -12.16 31.56
CA ILE A 915 36.13 -13.23 32.51
C ILE A 915 35.11 -14.21 31.94
N VAL A 916 35.30 -15.50 32.19
CA VAL A 916 34.28 -16.52 31.92
C VAL A 916 33.71 -17.02 33.24
N ASN A 917 32.43 -16.75 33.49
CA ASN A 917 31.71 -17.20 34.68
C ASN A 917 30.68 -18.25 34.29
N LEU A 918 30.84 -19.49 34.77
CA LEU A 918 29.97 -20.60 34.42
C LEU A 918 29.41 -21.27 35.67
N THR A 919 28.09 -21.21 35.84
CA THR A 919 27.35 -21.86 36.93
C THR A 919 26.44 -22.94 36.38
N ALA A 920 26.57 -24.17 36.87
CA ALA A 920 25.80 -25.31 36.41
C ALA A 920 25.29 -26.19 37.57
N GLY A 921 24.19 -26.93 37.40
CA GLY A 921 23.93 -28.10 38.24
C GLY A 921 24.91 -29.23 37.88
N SER A 922 24.85 -29.68 36.63
CA SER A 922 25.79 -30.64 36.04
C SER A 922 26.48 -30.05 34.83
N LEU A 923 27.81 -30.13 34.79
CA LEU A 923 28.66 -29.68 33.69
C LEU A 923 29.48 -30.85 33.13
N THR A 924 29.27 -31.13 31.84
CA THR A 924 30.04 -32.13 31.10
C THR A 924 30.77 -31.46 29.95
N ILE A 925 32.10 -31.60 29.91
CA ILE A 925 32.95 -31.10 28.83
C ILE A 925 33.56 -32.32 28.13
N GLY A 926 33.04 -32.61 26.94
CA GLY A 926 33.43 -33.71 26.07
C GLY A 926 34.72 -33.44 25.31
N LYS A 927 35.00 -34.30 24.34
CA LYS A 927 36.31 -34.34 23.68
C LYS A 927 36.57 -33.05 22.89
N ASP A 928 37.77 -32.52 23.04
CA ASP A 928 38.30 -31.34 22.35
C ASP A 928 37.52 -30.02 22.59
N SER A 929 36.50 -30.06 23.47
CA SER A 929 35.69 -28.89 23.83
C SER A 929 36.34 -28.08 24.94
N ARG A 930 36.10 -26.77 24.98
CA ARG A 930 36.84 -25.86 25.86
C ARG A 930 35.97 -24.78 26.53
N VAL A 931 36.28 -24.52 27.79
CA VAL A 931 35.89 -23.28 28.50
C VAL A 931 37.18 -22.51 28.75
N SER A 932 37.35 -21.34 28.12
CA SER A 932 38.65 -20.69 28.12
C SER A 932 38.66 -19.18 28.13
N THR A 933 39.73 -18.63 28.70
CA THR A 933 40.18 -17.27 28.43
C THR A 933 41.60 -17.33 27.87
N ALA A 934 41.83 -16.81 26.68
CA ALA A 934 43.14 -16.82 26.06
C ALA A 934 43.65 -15.40 25.73
N THR A 935 44.95 -15.18 25.84
CA THR A 935 45.63 -14.01 25.28
C THR A 935 46.74 -14.42 24.31
N GLY A 936 46.68 -13.91 23.08
CA GLY A 936 47.80 -13.88 22.15
C GLY A 936 48.45 -12.49 22.05
N GLY A 937 47.87 -11.50 22.72
CA GLY A 937 48.21 -10.09 22.63
C GLY A 937 49.16 -9.59 23.72
N ARG A 938 49.17 -8.27 23.95
CA ARG A 938 49.90 -7.66 25.08
C ARG A 938 49.17 -7.75 26.41
N GLY A 939 47.84 -7.72 26.42
CA GLY A 939 47.05 -7.81 27.65
C GLY A 939 47.02 -9.24 28.20
N ASP A 940 46.75 -9.35 29.49
CA ASP A 940 46.67 -10.63 30.19
C ASP A 940 45.40 -11.41 29.85
N ALA A 941 45.45 -12.74 29.97
CA ALA A 941 44.27 -13.58 29.91
C ALA A 941 43.40 -13.39 31.17
N GLY A 942 42.09 -13.57 31.02
CA GLY A 942 41.14 -13.40 32.09
C GLY A 942 41.06 -14.59 33.05
N THR A 943 40.12 -14.48 33.99
CA THR A 943 39.83 -15.54 34.96
C THR A 943 38.68 -16.40 34.46
N VAL A 944 38.77 -17.72 34.65
CA VAL A 944 37.63 -18.62 34.48
C VAL A 944 37.13 -19.07 35.84
N THR A 945 35.86 -18.80 36.12
CA THR A 945 35.17 -19.23 37.34
C THR A 945 34.13 -20.30 36.99
N VAL A 946 34.21 -21.47 37.62
CA VAL A 946 33.25 -22.57 37.43
C VAL A 946 32.63 -22.98 38.76
N ALA A 947 31.31 -22.97 38.85
CA ALA A 947 30.55 -23.46 39.99
C ALA A 947 29.59 -24.58 39.54
N ALA A 948 29.74 -25.81 40.04
CA ALA A 948 28.86 -26.93 39.65
C ALA A 948 28.55 -27.93 40.78
N GLN A 949 27.42 -28.67 40.76
CA GLN A 949 27.30 -29.83 41.66
C GLN A 949 28.17 -30.99 41.17
N THR A 950 28.19 -31.22 39.86
CA THR A 950 29.07 -32.21 39.23
C THR A 950 29.77 -31.61 38.02
N LEU A 951 31.11 -31.65 38.01
CA LEU A 951 31.96 -31.25 36.89
C LEU A 951 32.67 -32.48 36.34
N THR A 952 32.43 -32.82 35.07
CA THR A 952 33.11 -33.94 34.38
C THR A 952 33.78 -33.43 33.11
N LEU A 953 35.10 -33.57 33.02
CA LEU A 953 35.88 -33.37 31.80
C LEU A 953 36.25 -34.74 31.25
N ASN A 954 35.82 -35.07 30.04
CA ASN A 954 36.18 -36.31 29.35
C ASN A 954 36.87 -35.97 28.04
N GLY A 955 38.18 -35.70 28.10
CA GLY A 955 38.96 -35.20 26.97
C GLY A 955 38.72 -33.72 26.62
N GLY A 956 38.04 -32.97 27.49
CA GLY A 956 37.78 -31.54 27.36
C GLY A 956 38.68 -30.65 28.22
N PHE A 957 38.61 -29.34 28.03
CA PHE A 957 39.57 -28.37 28.57
C PHE A 957 38.90 -27.21 29.34
N ILE A 958 39.43 -26.87 30.51
CA ILE A 958 39.18 -25.60 31.21
C ILE A 958 40.51 -24.87 31.32
N LEU A 959 40.65 -23.75 30.62
CA LEU A 959 41.96 -23.13 30.38
C LEU A 959 41.96 -21.62 30.63
N SER A 960 43.02 -21.11 31.28
CA SER A 960 43.40 -19.70 31.13
C SER A 960 44.83 -19.66 30.60
N SER A 961 45.02 -19.12 29.39
CA SER A 961 46.28 -19.32 28.68
C SER A 961 46.81 -18.08 27.98
N SER A 962 48.13 -17.94 27.99
CA SER A 962 48.85 -17.04 27.09
C SER A 962 49.46 -17.88 25.98
N VAL A 963 48.89 -17.77 24.77
CA VAL A 963 49.26 -18.60 23.62
C VAL A 963 50.63 -18.21 23.06
N PRO A 964 51.31 -19.09 22.28
CA PRO A 964 52.63 -18.79 21.74
C PRO A 964 52.67 -17.47 20.95
N GLY A 965 53.60 -16.59 21.30
CA GLY A 965 53.72 -15.24 20.71
C GLY A 965 53.07 -14.13 21.52
N GLY A 966 52.18 -14.46 22.46
CA GLY A 966 51.58 -13.51 23.41
C GLY A 966 52.60 -12.90 24.37
N ARG A 967 52.37 -11.65 24.76
CA ARG A 967 53.18 -10.91 25.73
C ARG A 967 52.50 -10.74 27.08
N GLY A 968 51.19 -10.90 27.21
CA GLY A 968 50.49 -10.86 28.51
C GLY A 968 50.52 -12.21 29.25
N GLY A 969 50.37 -12.20 30.57
CA GLY A 969 50.33 -13.41 31.40
C GLY A 969 49.05 -14.23 31.23
N SER A 970 49.06 -15.48 31.70
CA SER A 970 47.82 -16.25 31.88
C SER A 970 47.08 -15.79 33.14
N GLY A 971 45.75 -15.89 33.12
CA GLY A 971 44.90 -15.58 34.27
C GLY A 971 44.64 -16.81 35.14
N ASN A 972 43.72 -16.66 36.09
CA ASN A 972 43.46 -17.67 37.13
C ASN A 972 42.30 -18.59 36.76
N LEU A 973 42.27 -19.77 37.39
CA LEU A 973 41.14 -20.68 37.37
C LEU A 973 40.59 -20.83 38.79
N VAL A 974 39.29 -20.60 38.98
CA VAL A 974 38.60 -20.77 40.27
C VAL A 974 37.43 -21.73 40.09
N LEU A 975 37.52 -22.93 40.67
CA LEU A 975 36.52 -23.98 40.53
C LEU A 975 35.96 -24.38 41.89
N THR A 976 34.63 -24.42 41.99
CA THR A 976 33.91 -24.93 43.16
C THR A 976 32.91 -25.98 42.70
N ALA A 977 33.02 -27.22 43.18
CA ALA A 977 32.03 -28.24 42.83
C ALA A 977 31.74 -29.28 43.91
N GLY A 978 30.63 -30.00 43.83
CA GLY A 978 30.40 -31.18 44.70
C GLY A 978 31.36 -32.31 44.33
N ALA A 979 31.38 -32.69 43.06
CA ALA A 979 32.32 -33.68 42.52
C ALA A 979 33.02 -33.18 41.25
N VAL A 980 34.33 -33.42 41.14
CA VAL A 980 35.14 -33.12 39.94
C VAL A 980 35.77 -34.40 39.40
N ASN A 981 35.47 -34.73 38.15
CA ASN A 981 36.04 -35.87 37.42
C ASN A 981 36.81 -35.37 36.19
N VAL A 982 38.13 -35.53 36.19
CA VAL A 982 39.02 -35.22 35.06
C VAL A 982 39.47 -36.54 34.45
N LEU A 983 38.91 -36.88 33.29
CA LEU A 983 38.99 -38.19 32.64
C LEU A 983 39.45 -38.06 31.18
N GLY A 984 39.94 -39.16 30.60
CA GLY A 984 40.08 -39.33 29.16
C GLY A 984 40.96 -38.29 28.44
N GLY A 985 41.95 -37.72 29.12
CA GLY A 985 42.80 -36.65 28.58
C GLY A 985 42.33 -35.22 28.89
N GLY A 986 41.28 -35.05 29.70
CA GLY A 986 40.76 -33.72 30.05
C GLY A 986 41.71 -32.89 30.93
N GLN A 987 41.67 -31.56 30.82
CA GLN A 987 42.64 -30.69 31.50
C GLN A 987 41.98 -29.49 32.17
N ILE A 988 42.42 -29.19 33.39
CA ILE A 988 42.16 -27.92 34.09
C ILE A 988 43.51 -27.24 34.25
N SER A 989 43.81 -26.24 33.42
CA SER A 989 45.16 -25.69 33.37
C SER A 989 45.25 -24.18 33.18
N THR A 990 46.12 -23.54 33.95
CA THR A 990 46.70 -22.25 33.55
C THR A 990 47.98 -22.51 32.76
N ALA A 991 48.22 -21.73 31.71
CA ALA A 991 49.40 -21.94 30.86
C ALA A 991 49.98 -20.63 30.33
N SER A 992 51.25 -20.34 30.64
CA SER A 992 52.00 -19.22 30.06
C SER A 992 53.07 -19.73 29.09
N ASN A 993 53.04 -19.26 27.83
CA ASN A 993 54.08 -19.54 26.84
C ASN A 993 55.09 -18.38 26.69
N ASN A 994 55.12 -17.49 27.66
CA ASN A 994 55.99 -16.32 27.69
C ASN A 994 56.57 -16.12 29.10
N PRO A 995 57.49 -15.17 29.29
CA PRO A 995 58.24 -15.00 30.54
C PRO A 995 57.40 -14.56 31.75
N HIS A 996 56.12 -14.26 31.59
CA HIS A 996 55.22 -13.98 32.71
C HIS A 996 54.86 -15.27 33.45
N THR A 997 54.65 -15.14 34.75
CA THR A 997 54.21 -16.25 35.61
C THR A 997 52.89 -16.84 35.10
N ALA A 998 52.75 -18.16 35.18
CA ALA A 998 51.46 -18.80 34.93
C ALA A 998 50.45 -18.51 36.05
N GLY A 999 49.16 -18.47 35.75
CA GLY A 999 48.14 -18.17 36.74
C GLY A 999 47.94 -19.27 37.79
N GLN A 1000 47.15 -18.97 38.83
CA GLN A 1000 46.80 -19.93 39.87
C GLN A 1000 45.61 -20.80 39.44
N VAL A 1001 45.64 -22.08 39.84
CA VAL A 1001 44.46 -22.96 39.85
C VAL A 1001 43.98 -23.14 41.29
N GLN A 1002 42.76 -22.73 41.59
CA GLN A 1002 42.10 -22.95 42.87
C GLN A 1002 40.87 -23.85 42.67
N LEU A 1003 40.87 -25.01 43.33
CA LEU A 1003 39.80 -26.00 43.25
C LEU A 1003 39.28 -26.35 44.65
N SER A 1004 37.98 -26.27 44.86
CA SER A 1004 37.31 -26.76 46.07
C SER A 1004 36.20 -27.75 45.70
N ALA A 1005 36.26 -28.98 46.23
CA ALA A 1005 35.20 -29.97 46.01
C ALA A 1005 35.08 -31.04 47.09
N ASP A 1006 33.96 -31.76 47.19
CA ASP A 1006 33.88 -32.90 48.12
C ASP A 1006 34.78 -34.05 47.64
N THR A 1007 34.69 -34.39 46.35
CA THR A 1007 35.50 -35.45 45.73
C THR A 1007 36.14 -34.98 44.43
N VAL A 1008 37.43 -35.26 44.25
CA VAL A 1008 38.20 -35.01 43.04
C VAL A 1008 38.80 -36.31 42.52
N LEU A 1009 38.55 -36.65 41.25
CA LEU A 1009 39.14 -37.79 40.55
C LEU A 1009 39.89 -37.27 39.32
N VAL A 1010 41.18 -37.57 39.22
CA VAL A 1010 42.00 -37.31 38.03
C VAL A 1010 42.50 -38.66 37.52
N SER A 1011 41.97 -39.14 36.40
CA SER A 1011 42.25 -40.50 35.92
C SER A 1011 42.41 -40.60 34.41
N GLY A 1012 43.45 -41.31 33.97
CA GLY A 1012 43.74 -41.55 32.55
C GLY A 1012 44.92 -40.72 32.04
N VAL A 1013 45.61 -41.25 31.03
CA VAL A 1013 46.78 -40.60 30.41
C VAL A 1013 46.37 -39.26 29.78
N GLY A 1014 47.10 -38.21 30.13
CA GLY A 1014 46.85 -36.85 29.63
C GLY A 1014 45.82 -36.07 30.45
N SER A 1015 45.14 -36.70 31.42
CA SER A 1015 44.24 -36.01 32.32
C SER A 1015 45.03 -35.23 33.38
N SER A 1016 44.83 -33.91 33.46
CA SER A 1016 45.67 -33.07 34.31
C SER A 1016 44.95 -31.92 35.01
N ILE A 1017 45.46 -31.57 36.19
CA ILE A 1017 45.20 -30.28 36.85
C ILE A 1017 46.54 -29.59 37.04
N GLY A 1018 46.77 -28.45 36.40
CA GLY A 1018 48.11 -27.88 36.45
C GLY A 1018 48.24 -26.40 36.16
N SER A 1019 49.42 -25.89 36.49
CA SER A 1019 49.85 -24.54 36.16
C SER A 1019 51.22 -24.61 35.52
N GLU A 1020 51.28 -24.29 34.23
CA GLU A 1020 52.40 -24.64 33.38
C GLU A 1020 53.04 -23.39 32.74
N ASN A 1021 54.37 -23.28 32.82
CA ASN A 1021 55.12 -22.29 32.07
C ASN A 1021 56.06 -22.94 31.06
N GLN A 1022 55.78 -22.73 29.78
CA GLN A 1022 56.52 -23.34 28.67
C GLN A 1022 57.53 -22.37 28.02
N ALA A 1023 57.72 -21.18 28.58
CA ALA A 1023 58.70 -20.22 28.10
C ALA A 1023 60.12 -20.82 28.12
N GLY A 1024 60.86 -20.61 27.03
CA GLY A 1024 62.22 -21.15 26.87
C GLY A 1024 62.28 -22.61 26.41
N ASN A 1025 61.15 -23.26 26.09
CA ASN A 1025 61.13 -24.58 25.47
C ASN A 1025 61.63 -24.51 24.00
N THR A 1026 62.95 -24.66 23.82
CA THR A 1026 63.61 -24.57 22.52
C THR A 1026 63.19 -25.65 21.53
N LYS A 1027 62.61 -26.77 21.99
CA LYS A 1027 62.06 -27.82 21.13
C LYS A 1027 60.71 -27.45 20.52
N LEU A 1028 59.97 -26.55 21.16
CA LEU A 1028 58.64 -26.11 20.70
C LEU A 1028 58.68 -24.74 20.00
N PHE A 1029 59.57 -23.84 20.41
CA PHE A 1029 59.47 -22.41 20.01
C PHE A 1029 60.72 -21.78 19.38
N ASN A 1030 61.81 -22.54 19.17
CA ASN A 1030 63.06 -22.05 18.54
C ASN A 1030 63.58 -20.70 19.10
N ARG A 1031 63.34 -20.41 20.38
CA ARG A 1031 63.76 -19.16 21.05
C ARG A 1031 64.58 -19.48 22.30
N ALA A 1032 65.80 -18.96 22.37
CA ALA A 1032 66.62 -18.98 23.58
C ALA A 1032 66.47 -17.63 24.32
N GLY A 1033 65.99 -17.66 25.56
CA GLY A 1033 65.98 -16.50 26.45
C GLY A 1033 64.60 -16.08 26.98
N GLU A 1034 64.62 -15.75 28.27
CA GLU A 1034 63.55 -15.33 29.19
C GLU A 1034 62.77 -16.48 29.87
N ALA A 1035 62.99 -16.60 31.19
CA ALA A 1035 62.41 -17.61 32.06
C ALA A 1035 61.13 -17.06 32.70
N GLY A 1036 60.03 -17.82 32.62
CA GLY A 1036 58.80 -17.52 33.34
C GLY A 1036 58.51 -18.58 34.40
N ASP A 1037 57.95 -18.18 35.52
CA ASP A 1037 57.63 -19.09 36.62
C ASP A 1037 56.29 -19.79 36.39
N ALA A 1038 56.12 -20.98 36.95
CA ALA A 1038 54.80 -21.61 37.06
C ALA A 1038 54.01 -20.96 38.21
N GLY A 1039 52.69 -20.86 38.05
CA GLY A 1039 51.78 -20.49 39.13
C GLY A 1039 51.53 -21.65 40.10
N SER A 1040 50.65 -21.45 41.07
CA SER A 1040 50.31 -22.45 42.08
C SER A 1040 49.06 -23.25 41.76
N VAL A 1041 48.96 -24.45 42.34
CA VAL A 1041 47.74 -25.28 42.35
C VAL A 1041 47.31 -25.48 43.78
N GLN A 1042 46.09 -25.08 44.12
CA GLN A 1042 45.47 -25.29 45.42
C GLN A 1042 44.21 -26.14 45.28
N ILE A 1043 44.16 -27.27 45.97
CA ILE A 1043 43.02 -28.20 45.96
C ILE A 1043 42.55 -28.41 47.39
N GLY A 1044 41.30 -28.05 47.69
CA GLY A 1044 40.61 -28.41 48.93
C GLY A 1044 39.57 -29.49 48.67
N ALA A 1045 39.73 -30.69 49.23
CA ALA A 1045 38.73 -31.75 49.06
C ALA A 1045 38.62 -32.76 50.20
N HIS A 1046 37.46 -33.42 50.36
CA HIS A 1046 37.31 -34.54 51.31
C HIS A 1046 37.87 -35.86 50.75
N GLY A 1047 37.90 -36.03 49.43
CA GLY A 1047 38.55 -37.15 48.78
C GLY A 1047 39.27 -36.72 47.51
N LEU A 1048 40.53 -37.13 47.33
CA LEU A 1048 41.28 -36.90 46.10
C LEU A 1048 41.89 -38.22 45.61
N THR A 1049 41.59 -38.61 44.38
CA THR A 1049 42.19 -39.77 43.71
C THR A 1049 42.92 -39.32 42.45
N VAL A 1050 44.20 -39.64 42.34
CA VAL A 1050 45.00 -39.46 41.12
C VAL A 1050 45.43 -40.84 40.64
N ALA A 1051 44.92 -41.27 39.48
CA ALA A 1051 45.00 -42.64 39.02
C ALA A 1051 45.39 -42.78 37.54
N GLU A 1052 45.94 -43.93 37.17
CA GLU A 1052 46.00 -44.40 35.76
C GLU A 1052 46.64 -43.41 34.76
N GLY A 1053 47.70 -42.71 35.19
CA GLY A 1053 48.40 -41.72 34.36
C GLY A 1053 47.90 -40.28 34.50
N GLY A 1054 46.91 -40.02 35.36
CA GLY A 1054 46.48 -38.67 35.71
C GLY A 1054 47.56 -37.89 36.46
N SER A 1055 47.59 -36.57 36.31
CA SER A 1055 48.62 -35.71 36.90
C SER A 1055 48.11 -34.43 37.56
N ILE A 1056 48.74 -34.03 38.66
CA ILE A 1056 48.63 -32.68 39.23
C ILE A 1056 50.00 -32.03 39.16
N SER A 1057 50.14 -30.87 38.52
CA SER A 1057 51.46 -30.33 38.25
C SER A 1057 51.62 -28.81 38.28
N THR A 1058 52.82 -28.37 38.67
CA THR A 1058 53.27 -26.98 38.55
C THR A 1058 54.66 -26.96 37.91
N ASN A 1059 54.74 -27.05 36.59
CA ASN A 1059 56.05 -27.11 35.92
C ASN A 1059 56.41 -25.80 35.22
N SER A 1060 57.69 -25.43 35.33
CA SER A 1060 58.29 -24.39 34.51
C SER A 1060 59.50 -24.94 33.76
N TYR A 1061 59.55 -24.72 32.44
CA TYR A 1061 60.64 -25.20 31.60
C TYR A 1061 61.95 -24.44 31.84
N ALA A 1062 61.89 -23.13 32.08
CA ALA A 1062 63.07 -22.26 32.21
C ALA A 1062 63.13 -21.47 33.53
N GLY A 1063 62.03 -21.35 34.26
CA GLY A 1063 61.90 -20.59 35.52
C GLY A 1063 61.68 -21.49 36.74
N ALA A 1064 61.15 -20.92 37.83
CA ALA A 1064 60.80 -21.63 39.05
C ALA A 1064 59.49 -22.40 38.91
N ALA A 1065 59.40 -23.55 39.58
CA ALA A 1065 58.15 -24.28 39.72
C ALA A 1065 57.30 -23.67 40.83
N GLY A 1066 55.97 -23.70 40.65
CA GLY A 1066 55.02 -23.18 41.62
C GLY A 1066 54.67 -24.19 42.70
N ASP A 1067 53.96 -23.74 43.73
CA ASP A 1067 53.57 -24.59 44.85
C ASP A 1067 52.28 -25.38 44.54
N ILE A 1068 52.24 -26.63 44.99
CA ILE A 1068 51.03 -27.47 45.04
C ILE A 1068 50.60 -27.60 46.48
N ARG A 1069 49.39 -27.13 46.80
CA ARG A 1069 48.78 -27.28 48.13
C ARG A 1069 47.51 -28.11 48.03
N ILE A 1070 47.47 -29.20 48.80
CA ILE A 1070 46.34 -30.12 48.88
C ILE A 1070 45.86 -30.15 50.33
N ASP A 1071 44.67 -29.62 50.58
CA ASP A 1071 44.05 -29.57 51.90
C ASP A 1071 42.92 -30.62 51.95
N ILE A 1072 43.10 -31.66 52.76
CA ILE A 1072 42.13 -32.77 52.89
C ILE A 1072 41.75 -32.92 54.36
N PRO A 1073 40.68 -32.27 54.85
CA PRO A 1073 40.30 -32.34 56.26
C PRO A 1073 39.81 -33.76 56.62
N ARG A 1074 40.13 -34.21 57.84
CA ARG A 1074 39.67 -35.50 58.37
C ARG A 1074 38.13 -35.62 58.30
N PRO A 1075 37.57 -36.80 57.97
CA PRO A 1075 38.23 -38.09 57.75
C PRO A 1075 38.70 -38.37 56.31
N GLY A 1076 39.01 -37.34 55.52
CA GLY A 1076 39.28 -37.48 54.09
C GLY A 1076 40.50 -38.31 53.67
N LEU A 1077 40.53 -38.76 52.41
CA LEU A 1077 41.55 -39.66 51.86
C LEU A 1077 42.23 -39.08 50.61
N LEU A 1078 43.54 -39.31 50.49
CA LEU A 1078 44.31 -39.13 49.25
C LEU A 1078 44.71 -40.49 48.70
N VAL A 1079 44.34 -40.81 47.45
CA VAL A 1079 44.68 -42.06 46.78
C VAL A 1079 45.52 -41.78 45.54
N LEU A 1080 46.73 -42.35 45.50
CA LEU A 1080 47.60 -42.33 44.32
C LEU A 1080 47.70 -43.75 43.76
N GLN A 1081 47.12 -43.98 42.59
CA GLN A 1081 47.00 -45.33 42.01
C GLN A 1081 47.71 -45.43 40.66
N GLY A 1082 48.53 -46.46 40.48
CA GLY A 1082 49.30 -46.70 39.26
C GLY A 1082 49.16 -48.12 38.74
N ALA A 1083 47.96 -48.52 38.31
CA ALA A 1083 47.72 -49.86 37.77
C ALA A 1083 48.32 -50.02 36.35
N THR A 1084 48.13 -49.03 35.48
CA THR A 1084 48.57 -49.01 34.07
C THR A 1084 49.67 -47.97 33.81
N ALA A 1085 49.52 -46.78 34.39
CA ALA A 1085 50.51 -45.71 34.45
C ALA A 1085 50.42 -45.03 35.83
N PRO A 1086 51.53 -44.52 36.39
CA PRO A 1086 51.50 -43.92 37.73
C PRO A 1086 50.62 -42.66 37.73
N GLY A 1087 49.76 -42.52 38.75
CA GLY A 1087 49.19 -41.22 39.11
C GLY A 1087 50.28 -40.32 39.70
N VAL A 1088 50.41 -39.09 39.21
CA VAL A 1088 51.56 -38.23 39.52
C VAL A 1088 51.13 -36.91 40.15
N ILE A 1089 51.80 -36.50 41.23
CA ILE A 1089 51.78 -35.12 41.72
C ILE A 1089 53.20 -34.59 41.59
N GLN A 1090 53.41 -33.53 40.81
CA GLN A 1090 54.74 -33.07 40.43
C GLN A 1090 54.91 -31.55 40.44
N THR A 1091 55.97 -31.07 41.08
CA THR A 1091 56.56 -29.76 40.80
C THR A 1091 57.88 -29.99 40.06
N SER A 1092 58.11 -29.27 38.97
CA SER A 1092 59.37 -29.42 38.21
C SER A 1092 59.82 -28.10 37.63
N SER A 1093 61.00 -27.66 38.01
CA SER A 1093 61.65 -26.49 37.42
C SER A 1093 62.79 -26.91 36.49
N GLY A 1094 63.02 -26.13 35.43
CA GLY A 1094 64.28 -26.16 34.68
C GLY A 1094 65.44 -25.61 35.51
N PRO A 1095 66.25 -24.66 35.00
CA PRO A 1095 67.36 -24.07 35.75
C PRO A 1095 66.94 -23.20 36.96
N GLY A 1096 65.67 -23.19 37.37
CA GLY A 1096 65.13 -22.45 38.53
C GLY A 1096 65.03 -23.26 39.84
N LYS A 1097 64.34 -22.70 40.83
CA LYS A 1097 64.00 -23.36 42.10
C LYS A 1097 62.79 -24.27 41.93
N GLY A 1098 62.82 -25.45 42.56
CA GLY A 1098 61.65 -26.33 42.58
C GLY A 1098 60.56 -25.81 43.53
N GLY A 1099 59.32 -26.19 43.28
CA GLY A 1099 58.14 -25.75 44.04
C GLY A 1099 57.83 -26.67 45.22
N ARG A 1100 57.07 -26.17 46.19
CA ARG A 1100 56.68 -26.93 47.38
C ARG A 1100 55.42 -27.76 47.14
N ILE A 1101 55.42 -29.03 47.56
CA ILE A 1101 54.20 -29.84 47.68
C ILE A 1101 53.79 -29.87 49.14
N VAL A 1102 52.58 -29.42 49.47
CA VAL A 1102 52.01 -29.46 50.82
C VAL A 1102 50.73 -30.28 50.83
N ILE A 1103 50.69 -31.35 51.62
CA ILE A 1103 49.50 -32.17 51.85
C ILE A 1103 49.10 -32.04 53.32
N SER A 1104 47.94 -31.42 53.58
CA SER A 1104 47.49 -31.05 54.93
C SER A 1104 46.34 -31.94 55.43
N ASP A 1105 46.60 -32.66 56.53
CA ASP A 1105 45.68 -33.37 57.43
C ASP A 1105 44.74 -34.49 56.89
N PRO A 1106 45.04 -35.25 55.80
CA PRO A 1106 44.21 -36.41 55.47
C PRO A 1106 44.22 -37.47 56.58
N LEU A 1107 43.12 -38.22 56.68
CA LEU A 1107 43.06 -39.43 57.50
C LEU A 1107 44.11 -40.43 57.04
N ALA A 1108 44.15 -40.72 55.74
CA ALA A 1108 45.17 -41.58 55.17
C ALA A 1108 45.57 -41.13 53.76
N ILE A 1109 46.85 -41.31 53.45
CA ILE A 1109 47.38 -41.29 52.09
C ILE A 1109 47.61 -42.74 51.67
N ILE A 1110 46.97 -43.19 50.60
CA ILE A 1110 47.10 -44.54 50.05
C ILE A 1110 47.90 -44.44 48.76
N SER A 1111 49.13 -44.95 48.76
CA SER A 1111 50.00 -44.96 47.58
C SER A 1111 50.13 -46.39 47.05
N ASN A 1112 49.57 -46.65 45.87
CA ASN A 1112 49.56 -47.95 45.20
C ASN A 1112 50.07 -47.83 43.75
N GLY A 1113 51.38 -47.64 43.59
CA GLY A 1113 52.03 -47.38 42.29
C GLY A 1113 52.04 -45.90 41.87
N GLY A 1114 51.82 -44.97 42.81
CA GLY A 1114 51.80 -43.52 42.54
C GLY A 1114 53.16 -42.84 42.67
N SER A 1115 53.25 -41.61 42.18
CA SER A 1115 54.48 -40.79 42.21
C SER A 1115 54.26 -39.40 42.80
N LEU A 1116 55.11 -39.00 43.75
CA LEU A 1116 55.23 -37.66 44.31
C LEU A 1116 56.62 -37.10 43.95
N LEU A 1117 56.67 -36.09 43.09
CA LEU A 1117 57.91 -35.60 42.50
C LEU A 1117 58.08 -34.10 42.76
N ALA A 1118 58.97 -33.69 43.66
CA ALA A 1118 59.35 -32.30 43.84
C ALA A 1118 60.78 -32.10 43.31
N LEU A 1119 60.87 -31.63 42.06
CA LEU A 1119 62.12 -31.58 41.31
C LEU A 1119 62.56 -30.13 41.06
N GLY A 1120 63.85 -29.84 41.20
CA GLY A 1120 64.40 -28.53 40.88
C GLY A 1120 65.92 -28.44 40.91
N GLN A 1121 66.50 -27.80 39.89
CA GLN A 1121 67.96 -27.76 39.69
C GLN A 1121 68.71 -26.85 40.67
N GLN A 1122 68.04 -25.88 41.31
CA GLN A 1122 68.65 -24.93 42.25
C GLN A 1122 68.22 -25.13 43.73
N HIS A 1123 67.78 -26.35 44.11
CA HIS A 1123 67.17 -26.64 45.42
C HIS A 1123 65.84 -25.88 45.66
N GLY A 1124 65.15 -26.16 46.77
CA GLY A 1124 63.88 -25.52 47.16
C GLY A 1124 62.60 -26.33 46.89
N ALA A 1125 62.73 -27.49 46.25
CA ALA A 1125 61.64 -28.41 45.93
C ALA A 1125 61.21 -29.22 47.18
N ASN A 1126 60.59 -28.57 48.16
CA ASN A 1126 60.29 -29.19 49.44
C ASN A 1126 58.96 -29.95 49.42
N VAL A 1127 58.87 -31.03 50.19
CA VAL A 1127 57.61 -31.79 50.37
C VAL A 1127 57.22 -31.79 51.84
N VAL A 1128 56.01 -31.33 52.15
CA VAL A 1128 55.45 -31.33 53.51
C VAL A 1128 54.19 -32.17 53.52
N ILE A 1129 54.19 -33.24 54.31
CA ILE A 1129 53.06 -34.17 54.43
C ILE A 1129 52.67 -34.27 55.90
N GLN A 1130 51.42 -33.93 56.20
CA GLN A 1130 50.84 -34.10 57.53
C GLN A 1130 49.63 -35.04 57.40
N SER A 1131 49.74 -36.29 57.84
CA SER A 1131 48.63 -37.26 57.75
C SER A 1131 48.56 -38.17 58.97
N ARG A 1132 47.40 -38.79 59.26
CA ARG A 1132 47.34 -39.77 60.35
C ARG A 1132 47.95 -41.12 59.94
N TYR A 1133 47.65 -41.56 58.72
CA TYR A 1133 48.17 -42.80 58.15
C TYR A 1133 48.83 -42.54 56.79
N PHE A 1134 49.98 -43.16 56.54
CA PHE A 1134 50.57 -43.27 55.22
C PHE A 1134 50.66 -44.76 54.87
N ILE A 1135 49.80 -45.21 53.96
CA ILE A 1135 49.64 -46.61 53.56
C ILE A 1135 50.31 -46.78 52.20
N ASN A 1136 51.44 -47.49 52.21
CA ASN A 1136 52.19 -47.80 51.01
C ASN A 1136 51.93 -49.25 50.60
N SER A 1137 51.65 -49.50 49.33
CA SER A 1137 51.54 -50.86 48.82
C SER A 1137 52.93 -51.48 48.57
N THR A 1138 53.10 -52.75 48.96
CA THR A 1138 54.33 -53.53 48.71
C THR A 1138 54.33 -54.22 47.34
N ASP A 1139 53.18 -54.28 46.66
CA ASP A 1139 53.02 -54.97 45.38
C ASP A 1139 53.41 -54.13 44.15
N ARG A 1140 53.60 -52.81 44.32
CA ARG A 1140 53.94 -51.86 43.27
C ARG A 1140 54.96 -50.82 43.73
N THR A 1141 55.76 -50.33 42.80
CA THR A 1141 56.77 -49.29 43.06
C THR A 1141 56.08 -47.93 43.21
N ASN A 1142 56.11 -47.39 44.44
CA ASN A 1142 55.73 -46.02 44.72
C ASN A 1142 56.97 -45.13 44.68
N THR A 1143 56.89 -43.99 44.01
CA THR A 1143 58.05 -43.10 43.81
C THR A 1143 57.88 -41.81 44.59
N VAL A 1144 58.85 -41.47 45.43
CA VAL A 1144 58.96 -40.14 46.06
C VAL A 1144 60.35 -39.60 45.72
N ALA A 1145 60.42 -38.53 44.94
CA ALA A 1145 61.68 -37.88 44.56
C ALA A 1145 61.63 -36.40 44.96
N VAL A 1146 62.62 -35.95 45.72
CA VAL A 1146 62.65 -34.62 46.33
C VAL A 1146 64.07 -34.06 46.24
N ASP A 1147 64.25 -32.94 45.53
CA ASP A 1147 65.54 -32.23 45.39
C ASP A 1147 65.78 -31.20 46.53
N GLY A 1148 64.82 -31.08 47.46
CA GLY A 1148 64.85 -30.26 48.67
C GLY A 1148 64.57 -31.07 49.95
N ASP A 1149 64.01 -30.41 50.97
CA ASP A 1149 63.68 -31.02 52.26
C ASP A 1149 62.33 -31.75 52.23
N ILE A 1150 62.27 -32.92 52.86
CA ILE A 1150 61.02 -33.65 53.10
C ILE A 1150 60.68 -33.63 54.59
N HIS A 1151 59.51 -33.08 54.92
CA HIS A 1151 58.95 -33.05 56.27
C HIS A 1151 57.69 -33.92 56.33
N LEU A 1152 57.78 -35.05 57.03
CA LEU A 1152 56.66 -35.98 57.20
C LEU A 1152 56.22 -36.03 58.66
N GLU A 1153 55.00 -35.60 58.93
CA GLU A 1153 54.32 -35.78 60.22
C GLU A 1153 53.22 -36.83 60.02
N THR A 1154 53.59 -38.12 60.14
CA THR A 1154 52.66 -39.24 59.90
C THR A 1154 52.80 -40.38 60.89
N GLY A 1155 51.72 -41.13 61.11
CA GLY A 1155 51.78 -42.48 61.64
C GLY A 1155 52.16 -43.47 60.54
N LEU A 1156 53.40 -43.96 60.54
CA LEU A 1156 53.86 -45.02 59.63
C LEU A 1156 53.29 -46.37 60.09
N TYR A 1157 52.40 -46.98 59.30
CA TYR A 1157 51.84 -48.30 59.56
C TYR A 1157 51.84 -49.14 58.28
N ASP A 1158 52.50 -50.30 58.32
CA ASP A 1158 52.41 -51.35 57.30
C ASP A 1158 51.18 -52.23 57.61
N VAL A 1159 50.22 -52.29 56.69
CA VAL A 1159 48.95 -53.03 56.85
C VAL A 1159 48.79 -54.17 55.83
N SER A 1160 49.88 -54.67 55.26
CA SER A 1160 49.88 -55.79 54.31
C SER A 1160 49.47 -57.16 54.91
N SER A 1161 48.99 -57.24 56.15
CA SER A 1161 48.45 -58.48 56.71
C SER A 1161 47.18 -58.26 57.55
N GLY A 1162 46.02 -58.56 56.96
CA GLY A 1162 44.77 -58.70 57.70
C GLY A 1162 44.52 -60.16 58.08
N THR A 1163 44.69 -60.52 59.35
CA THR A 1163 43.64 -61.03 60.26
C THR A 1163 44.20 -61.83 61.46
N VAL A 1164 43.59 -61.55 62.63
CA VAL A 1164 43.65 -62.24 63.94
C VAL A 1164 44.74 -61.79 64.95
N SER A 1165 44.27 -61.00 65.91
CA SER A 1165 44.66 -60.84 67.33
C SER A 1165 45.80 -61.73 67.87
N ARG A 1166 46.83 -61.11 68.47
CA ARG A 1166 47.09 -61.20 69.93
C ARG A 1166 48.24 -60.29 70.40
N ASP A 1167 47.90 -59.56 71.45
CA ASP A 1167 48.65 -59.19 72.66
C ASP A 1167 50.19 -59.10 72.65
N LEU A 1168 50.65 -57.97 73.19
CA LEU A 1168 52.03 -57.57 73.39
C LEU A 1168 52.75 -58.45 74.42
N SER A 1169 53.90 -59.01 74.06
CA SER A 1169 54.99 -59.24 75.01
C SER A 1169 56.35 -59.09 74.33
N VAL A 1170 57.09 -58.07 74.74
CA VAL A 1170 58.46 -57.78 74.36
C VAL A 1170 59.38 -58.91 74.84
N LEU A 1171 60.31 -59.38 74.00
CA LEU A 1171 61.51 -60.06 74.49
C LEU A 1171 62.73 -59.86 73.57
N ASP A 1172 63.76 -59.31 74.20
CA ASP A 1172 65.10 -58.94 73.76
C ASP A 1172 65.94 -60.17 73.36
N ALA A 1173 66.48 -60.15 72.14
CA ALA A 1173 67.26 -61.24 71.53
C ALA A 1173 68.79 -61.01 71.52
N SER A 1174 69.31 -60.13 72.39
CA SER A 1174 70.75 -60.06 72.67
C SER A 1174 71.32 -61.30 73.41
N LYS A 1175 70.51 -62.35 73.66
CA LYS A 1175 70.89 -63.54 74.43
C LYS A 1175 70.82 -64.91 73.75
N VAL A 1176 70.56 -65.04 72.44
CA VAL A 1176 70.54 -66.37 71.78
C VAL A 1176 71.51 -66.45 70.60
N LEU A 1177 72.77 -66.13 70.85
CA LEU A 1177 73.91 -66.57 70.04
C LEU A 1177 74.96 -67.25 70.93
N ARG A 1178 75.27 -68.52 70.65
CA ARG A 1178 76.50 -69.30 70.96
C ARG A 1178 76.23 -70.75 70.51
N GLY A 1179 76.94 -71.48 69.64
CA GLY A 1179 78.14 -71.43 68.78
C GLY A 1179 78.28 -72.88 68.21
N GLN A 1180 78.99 -73.27 67.14
CA GLN A 1180 80.02 -72.73 66.24
C GLN A 1180 80.00 -73.50 64.88
N CYS A 1181 80.57 -72.87 63.84
CA CYS A 1181 80.58 -73.21 62.39
C CYS A 1181 81.58 -74.33 61.97
N PRO A 1182 81.60 -74.81 60.70
CA PRO A 1182 82.24 -74.10 59.54
C PRO A 1182 81.38 -74.21 58.23
N THR A 1183 81.26 -73.28 57.27
CA THR A 1183 82.16 -72.29 56.65
C THR A 1183 81.33 -71.31 55.76
N THR A 1184 81.38 -70.01 56.10
CA THR A 1184 81.63 -68.81 55.23
C THR A 1184 80.67 -68.51 54.05
N ARG A 1185 79.78 -67.49 53.98
CA ARG A 1185 79.71 -66.05 54.38
C ARG A 1185 80.73 -65.09 53.72
N SER A 1186 80.32 -64.37 52.68
CA SER A 1186 80.68 -62.95 52.35
C SER A 1186 79.98 -62.56 51.04
N THR A 1187 79.05 -61.62 50.89
CA THR A 1187 78.77 -60.34 51.58
C THR A 1187 77.25 -60.05 51.52
N GLY A 1188 76.58 -59.93 52.66
CA GLY A 1188 75.19 -59.50 52.72
C GLY A 1188 75.02 -57.98 52.58
N VAL A 1189 73.82 -57.53 52.18
CA VAL A 1189 72.99 -56.48 52.82
C VAL A 1189 71.64 -56.37 52.06
N VAL A 1190 70.56 -56.52 52.85
CA VAL A 1190 69.18 -56.00 52.87
C VAL A 1190 68.65 -55.17 51.68
N SER A 1191 67.37 -55.37 51.32
CA SER A 1191 66.58 -54.47 50.47
C SER A 1191 66.81 -53.01 50.85
N GLN A 1192 67.40 -52.26 49.92
CA GLN A 1192 67.82 -50.87 50.09
C GLN A 1192 66.69 -49.91 49.77
N LEU A 1193 66.53 -48.90 50.65
CA LEU A 1193 66.10 -47.58 50.23
C LEU A 1193 67.19 -47.02 49.29
N VAL A 1194 66.89 -46.85 48.01
CA VAL A 1194 67.82 -46.23 47.06
C VAL A 1194 67.66 -44.72 47.12
N SER A 1195 68.44 -44.05 47.97
CA SER A 1195 68.73 -42.62 47.79
C SER A 1195 69.88 -42.51 46.77
N ARG A 1196 69.57 -42.12 45.54
CA ARG A 1196 70.60 -41.75 44.55
C ARG A 1196 70.82 -40.24 44.61
N PRO A 1197 72.00 -39.75 45.03
CA PRO A 1197 72.34 -38.36 44.85
C PRO A 1197 72.67 -38.13 43.37
N VAL A 1198 71.99 -37.15 42.74
CA VAL A 1198 72.34 -36.68 41.40
C VAL A 1198 72.50 -35.16 41.48
N GLY A 1199 73.75 -34.72 41.66
CA GLY A 1199 74.19 -33.33 41.57
C GLY A 1199 75.58 -33.28 40.91
N PRO A 1200 75.98 -32.16 40.29
CA PRO A 1200 76.97 -32.16 39.21
C PRO A 1200 78.42 -32.05 39.71
N TYR A 1201 79.26 -33.01 39.30
CA TYR A 1201 80.71 -32.83 39.17
C TYR A 1201 81.17 -33.44 37.83
N VAL A 1202 81.29 -32.58 36.81
CA VAL A 1202 82.42 -32.64 35.87
C VAL A 1202 82.85 -31.20 35.56
N ARG A 1203 84.05 -30.81 35.99
CA ARG A 1203 84.84 -29.71 35.41
C ARG A 1203 86.28 -30.19 35.16
N GLU A 1204 86.78 -29.85 33.96
CA GLU A 1204 88.11 -29.88 33.27
C GLU A 1204 89.43 -30.01 34.10
N PRO A 1205 90.67 -30.27 33.55
CA PRO A 1205 91.22 -29.91 32.20
C PRO A 1205 92.32 -30.79 31.48
N ALA A 1206 92.53 -30.48 30.18
CA ALA A 1206 93.67 -30.55 29.21
C ALA A 1206 94.93 -31.52 29.21
N LEU A 1207 95.26 -31.97 27.96
CA LEU A 1207 96.54 -32.26 27.24
C LEU A 1207 97.29 -33.64 27.28
N GLY A 1208 97.61 -34.22 26.09
CA GLY A 1208 98.76 -35.14 25.89
C GLY A 1208 98.82 -36.16 24.69
N VAL A 1209 98.97 -35.70 23.43
CA VAL A 1209 99.74 -36.24 22.25
C VAL A 1209 99.63 -37.72 21.70
N ALA A 1210 99.00 -37.84 20.50
CA ALA A 1210 99.36 -38.48 19.18
C ALA A 1210 99.91 -39.94 19.03
N PRO A 1211 99.78 -40.66 17.85
CA PRO A 1211 99.56 -40.13 16.48
C PRO A 1211 98.66 -40.89 15.45
N ALA A 1212 98.34 -40.14 14.37
CA ALA A 1212 98.11 -40.44 12.93
C ALA A 1212 96.95 -41.39 12.49
N VAL A 1213 96.13 -41.12 11.47
CA VAL A 1213 96.41 -40.70 10.07
C VAL A 1213 95.25 -39.89 9.45
N ALA A 1214 95.62 -39.04 8.47
CA ALA A 1214 94.87 -38.10 7.62
C ALA A 1214 93.71 -38.72 6.76
N ALA A 1215 92.83 -38.01 6.05
CA ALA A 1215 92.77 -36.62 5.59
C ALA A 1215 91.32 -36.21 5.27
N GLN A 1216 91.02 -34.91 5.41
CA GLN A 1216 89.91 -34.15 4.81
C GLN A 1216 90.13 -33.94 3.28
N PRO A 1217 89.26 -33.27 2.45
CA PRO A 1217 88.21 -32.30 2.84
C PRO A 1217 86.86 -32.30 2.06
N ARG A 1218 85.86 -31.73 2.75
CA ARG A 1218 84.89 -30.65 2.41
C ARG A 1218 84.30 -30.54 0.99
N ALA A 1219 82.98 -30.30 0.95
CA ALA A 1219 82.36 -28.99 0.62
C ALA A 1219 80.86 -29.05 0.99
N CYS A 1220 80.36 -28.23 1.91
CA CYS A 1220 79.74 -26.93 1.67
C CYS A 1220 78.57 -26.95 0.65
N ARG A 1221 77.35 -27.10 1.14
CA ARG A 1221 76.37 -26.00 1.25
C ARG A 1221 75.35 -26.31 2.31
#